data_AF-A0A7V2Y5U2-F1
#
_entry.id   AF-A0A7V2Y5U2-F1
#
_cell.length_a   1.000
_cell.length_b   1.000
_cell.length_c   1.000
_cell.angle_alpha   90.00
_cell.angle_beta   90.00
_cell.angle_gamma   90.00
#
_symmetry.space_group_name_H-M   'P 1'
#
loop_
_entity.id
_entity.type
_entity.pdbx_description
1 polymer ?
#
loop_
_entity_poly.entity_id
_entity_poly.type
_entity_poly.pdbx_seq_one_letter_code
_entity_poly.pdbx_strand_id
1 'polypeptide(L)'
;MRATVRRLAIVGLCAAAVIAAAPAAEAFFPLGGYNTYLQLRLARWSWPAFNDANNDGDLIGANEGLEIFIAGGAAGFTDEEQIIVRQAFDVWQKVPTSYVHFMFKGPIADPIPLGAGTLNFMNTISIQAGLPFAGAGIGLPSATAITYVVDDGLVPPALGTYGYWYSGEIVEADIVVDSTQVRVVTPGVKPLFDLQACVAHEVGVMLGLMATPLNNLEATTLAGQTILLESPVVALRDSTNTLRLAGATPTMFPLPFYVELGQGQYTNGNGDLAPDDIAGVSFLYPRGNQDGFFTISHEARTQTRANYPSVPLRGAHIVAWCDVDNDPNTSRVPLFSTMTGLYEIQPMLGGRFDLYGMSKTLETIGGQAFVPTYTMTMSPLNAGTLERQSIPGGSSTLFASILGAIAQTPMTAPWDQFQSEVFHDGENIFDIAKHDLGTPLHFDRVRNQVVSSDTGKILATMLPGQKPMFGDRNDVCPLNLIPTVTATTATNTTLRALRDGFLMKTALGSMLVDAYYQVAPAMARYLLGHAAALGAWRAFFQAIEWMLGHAAWVAGGLFACAVFAWGWRRRRKTAATAAILLLAACLALPAYATVAYLTDDEMVDLADAIVTGKVTSVESKWLGNGIVTDVIVRIENVVKGPVNKNGDLYLRLAGGRVGSVITKVSELPEFAKDQEVVLYLQEKPGEGYVVIAGSRGKFDVLITANGKKYVTASTPEARAAMTDTLRKKAAAENQKLFREEDPRISLDDYLDYLREIVKSQKNTK
;
A
#
# COMPACT_ATOMS: atom_id res chain seq x y z
N MET A 1 -20.63 -31.22 55.55
CA MET A 1 -19.96 -31.30 54.23
C MET A 1 -20.42 -30.18 53.29
N ARG A 2 -20.55 -28.98 53.86
CA ARG A 2 -20.93 -27.71 53.25
C ARG A 2 -19.78 -26.76 53.63
N ALA A 3 -18.75 -26.63 52.79
CA ALA A 3 -17.66 -25.66 52.98
C ALA A 3 -16.70 -25.55 51.78
N THR A 4 -16.69 -26.51 50.85
CA THR A 4 -15.62 -26.60 49.83
C THR A 4 -16.03 -26.23 48.40
N VAL A 5 -17.24 -25.68 48.21
CA VAL A 5 -17.74 -25.27 46.87
C VAL A 5 -17.90 -23.73 46.75
N ARG A 6 -17.56 -22.97 47.81
CA ARG A 6 -17.76 -21.51 47.86
C ARG A 6 -16.49 -20.67 47.85
N ARG A 7 -15.32 -21.25 47.53
CA ARG A 7 -14.03 -20.52 47.42
C ARG A 7 -13.39 -20.52 46.03
N LEU A 8 -14.03 -21.12 45.02
CA LEU A 8 -13.60 -21.03 43.61
C LEU A 8 -14.37 -19.99 42.79
N ALA A 9 -15.37 -19.32 43.39
CA ALA A 9 -16.20 -18.31 42.73
C ALA A 9 -15.73 -16.85 42.97
N ILE A 10 -14.59 -16.64 43.65
CA ILE A 10 -14.07 -15.28 43.98
C ILE A 10 -12.67 -15.03 43.39
N VAL A 11 -12.05 -16.01 42.72
CA VAL A 11 -10.81 -15.79 41.94
C VAL A 11 -11.09 -15.57 40.43
N GLY A 12 -12.28 -15.96 39.96
CA GLY A 12 -12.70 -15.77 38.56
C GLY A 12 -13.25 -14.37 38.21
N LEU A 13 -13.38 -13.47 39.19
CA LEU A 13 -13.93 -12.12 38.98
C LEU A 13 -12.86 -11.00 39.05
N CYS A 14 -11.62 -11.33 39.43
CA CYS A 14 -10.48 -10.41 39.33
C CYS A 14 -9.60 -10.63 38.09
N ALA A 15 -9.92 -11.62 37.25
CA ALA A 15 -9.30 -11.80 35.93
C ALA A 15 -9.97 -10.96 34.83
N ALA A 16 -11.08 -10.29 35.15
CA ALA A 16 -11.80 -9.39 34.23
C ALA A 16 -11.32 -7.93 34.28
N ALA A 17 -10.28 -7.62 35.08
CA ALA A 17 -9.73 -6.27 35.23
C ALA A 17 -8.24 -6.14 34.87
N VAL A 18 -7.62 -7.17 34.27
CA VAL A 18 -6.25 -7.11 33.70
C VAL A 18 -6.22 -7.77 32.32
N ILE A 19 -7.13 -7.34 31.44
CA ILE A 19 -6.82 -7.27 30.00
C ILE A 19 -6.93 -5.79 29.64
N ALA A 20 -6.06 -5.01 30.29
CA ALA A 20 -5.67 -3.70 29.85
C ALA A 20 -4.48 -3.87 28.91
N ALA A 21 -4.47 -3.06 27.85
CA ALA A 21 -3.34 -2.82 26.96
C ALA A 21 -2.85 -4.02 26.14
N ALA A 22 -3.66 -4.46 25.17
CA ALA A 22 -3.06 -4.78 23.89
C ALA A 22 -2.71 -3.41 23.26
N PRO A 23 -1.45 -3.11 22.89
CA PRO A 23 -1.17 -1.92 22.10
C PRO A 23 -2.07 -1.96 20.86
N ALA A 24 -2.66 -0.81 20.52
CA ALA A 24 -3.40 -0.65 19.28
C ALA A 24 -2.47 -1.09 18.15
N ALA A 25 -2.91 -2.09 17.39
CA ALA A 25 -2.22 -2.56 16.20
C ALA A 25 -2.48 -1.54 15.10
N GLU A 26 -1.47 -1.19 14.31
CA GLU A 26 -1.34 0.15 13.74
C GLU A 26 -0.81 0.01 12.26
N ALA A 27 -1.37 0.60 11.14
CA ALA A 27 -0.60 1.09 9.91
C ALA A 27 -1.33 1.66 8.64
N PHE A 28 -0.69 2.65 7.99
CA PHE A 28 -0.76 3.12 6.56
C PHE A 28 0.37 2.44 5.73
N PHE A 29 1.11 3.12 4.84
CA PHE A 29 2.38 2.67 4.22
C PHE A 29 3.64 3.14 4.99
N PRO A 30 4.03 2.51 6.12
CA PRO A 30 5.19 2.93 6.90
C PRO A 30 6.51 2.36 6.38
N LEU A 31 7.62 3.00 6.74
CA LEU A 31 8.95 2.42 6.71
C LEU A 31 9.11 1.44 7.89
N GLY A 32 9.88 0.37 7.70
CA GLY A 32 10.17 -0.56 8.78
C GLY A 32 10.98 -1.76 8.34
N GLY A 33 11.03 -2.78 9.19
CA GLY A 33 11.64 -4.06 8.87
C GLY A 33 11.38 -5.08 9.97
N TYR A 34 11.71 -6.35 9.70
CA TYR A 34 11.54 -7.38 10.74
C TYR A 34 12.80 -7.56 11.58
N ASN A 35 12.55 -7.73 12.87
CA ASN A 35 13.57 -8.06 13.86
C ASN A 35 13.98 -9.54 13.78
N THR A 36 14.93 -9.95 14.62
CA THR A 36 15.46 -11.32 14.69
C THR A 36 14.38 -12.36 15.04
N TYR A 37 13.26 -11.93 15.63
CA TYR A 37 12.10 -12.76 15.98
C TYR A 37 10.99 -12.76 14.92
N LEU A 38 11.25 -12.19 13.73
CA LEU A 38 10.27 -12.05 12.65
C LEU A 38 9.05 -11.21 13.03
N GLN A 39 9.22 -10.26 13.96
CA GLN A 39 8.23 -9.25 14.29
C GLN A 39 8.50 -7.99 13.49
N LEU A 40 7.47 -7.42 12.88
CA LEU A 40 7.58 -6.15 12.17
C LEU A 40 7.79 -5.01 13.18
N ARG A 41 8.73 -4.14 12.86
CA ARG A 41 9.04 -2.89 13.56
C ARG A 41 8.94 -1.74 12.59
N LEU A 42 8.08 -0.77 12.90
CA LEU A 42 7.99 0.46 12.14
C LEU A 42 9.16 1.37 12.51
N ALA A 43 9.73 2.06 11.52
CA ALA A 43 10.76 3.07 11.74
C ALA A 43 10.08 4.38 12.12
N ARG A 44 10.34 4.87 13.35
CA ARG A 44 9.83 6.15 13.86
C ARG A 44 10.86 6.87 14.71
N TRP A 45 10.75 8.19 14.79
CA TRP A 45 11.48 8.96 15.79
C TRP A 45 10.92 8.65 17.18
N SER A 46 11.79 8.33 18.14
CA SER A 46 11.37 8.15 19.53
C SER A 46 11.07 9.51 20.17
N TRP A 47 10.22 9.53 21.19
CA TRP A 47 9.95 10.76 21.95
C TRP A 47 11.25 11.47 22.43
N PRO A 48 12.27 10.77 22.97
CA PRO A 48 13.54 11.38 23.32
C PRO A 48 14.34 12.03 22.18
N ALA A 49 14.05 11.69 20.92
CA ALA A 49 14.66 12.36 19.77
C ALA A 49 14.12 13.78 19.56
N PHE A 50 12.93 14.08 20.10
CA PHE A 50 12.37 15.42 20.08
C PHE A 50 12.79 16.19 21.33
N ASN A 51 13.26 17.42 21.14
CA ASN A 51 13.55 18.31 22.24
C ASN A 51 12.24 18.87 22.82
N ASP A 52 11.83 18.40 23.99
CA ASP A 52 10.77 19.01 24.80
C ASP A 52 11.42 19.96 25.82
N ALA A 53 11.77 21.16 25.36
CA ALA A 53 12.58 22.12 26.11
C ALA A 53 11.89 22.59 27.40
N ASN A 54 10.55 22.67 27.39
CA ASN A 54 9.77 23.13 28.53
C ASN A 54 9.22 21.99 29.41
N ASN A 55 9.31 20.73 28.96
CA ASN A 55 8.78 19.51 29.61
C ASN A 55 7.26 19.53 29.85
N ASP A 56 6.48 20.15 28.97
CA ASP A 56 5.02 20.18 29.05
C ASP A 56 4.35 19.00 28.32
N GLY A 57 5.13 18.16 27.64
CA GLY A 57 4.63 17.02 26.88
C GLY A 57 4.04 17.39 25.52
N ASP A 58 4.29 18.60 25.02
CA ASP A 58 3.78 19.09 23.75
C ASP A 58 4.81 19.94 22.99
N LEU A 59 5.16 19.54 21.77
CA LEU A 59 6.24 20.17 21.00
C LEU A 59 5.72 21.38 20.20
N ILE A 60 5.33 22.49 20.85
CA ILE A 60 4.80 23.69 20.16
C ILE A 60 5.71 24.93 20.37
N GLY A 61 6.64 24.86 21.32
CA GLY A 61 7.58 25.92 21.62
C GLY A 61 8.61 26.17 20.51
N ALA A 62 9.11 27.41 20.43
CA ALA A 62 10.03 27.86 19.38
C ALA A 62 11.41 27.15 19.36
N ASN A 63 11.74 26.39 20.40
CA ASN A 63 12.98 25.60 20.52
C ASN A 63 12.68 24.11 20.77
N GLU A 64 11.52 23.64 20.32
CA GLU A 64 11.07 22.27 20.53
C GLU A 64 11.02 21.49 19.23
N GLY A 65 11.02 20.17 19.33
CA GLY A 65 10.92 19.27 18.19
C GLY A 65 12.25 18.64 17.76
N LEU A 66 12.22 18.02 16.60
CA LEU A 66 13.32 17.27 16.02
C LEU A 66 14.36 18.22 15.43
N GLU A 67 15.65 18.04 15.77
CA GLU A 67 16.71 18.93 15.28
C GLU A 67 16.96 18.72 13.78
N ILE A 68 16.92 19.81 13.01
CA ILE A 68 17.17 19.83 11.55
C ILE A 68 18.25 20.85 11.20
N PHE A 69 19.23 20.45 10.40
CA PHE A 69 20.25 21.33 9.85
C PHE A 69 20.02 21.55 8.35
N ILE A 70 19.86 22.80 7.93
CA ILE A 70 19.68 23.16 6.52
C ILE A 70 21.03 23.59 5.95
N ALA A 71 21.53 22.95 4.90
CA ALA A 71 22.80 23.32 4.29
C ALA A 71 22.71 24.70 3.61
N GLY A 72 23.55 25.64 4.02
CA GLY A 72 23.63 26.99 3.46
C GLY A 72 24.99 27.27 2.85
N GLY A 73 25.29 28.56 2.62
CA GLY A 73 26.58 28.98 2.07
C GLY A 73 26.69 28.84 0.55
N ALA A 74 27.91 28.96 0.01
CA ALA A 74 28.14 29.06 -1.44
C ALA A 74 27.75 27.81 -2.24
N ALA A 75 27.75 26.63 -1.60
CA ALA A 75 27.39 25.36 -2.21
C ALA A 75 26.00 24.85 -1.77
N GLY A 76 25.37 25.47 -0.78
CA GLY A 76 24.08 25.07 -0.21
C GLY A 76 22.87 25.84 -0.77
N PHE A 77 21.79 25.87 0.00
CA PHE A 77 20.58 26.63 -0.31
C PHE A 77 20.81 28.15 -0.12
N THR A 78 20.22 28.97 -1.00
CA THR A 78 20.15 30.42 -0.78
C THR A 78 19.22 30.75 0.39
N ASP A 79 19.26 31.99 0.90
CA ASP A 79 18.38 32.40 1.99
C ASP A 79 16.89 32.27 1.61
N GLU A 80 16.53 32.57 0.36
CA GLU A 80 15.17 32.37 -0.16
C GLU A 80 14.80 30.89 -0.25
N GLU A 81 15.70 30.03 -0.72
CA GLU A 81 15.46 28.59 -0.78
C GLU A 81 15.32 27.99 0.62
N GLN A 82 16.07 28.47 1.62
CA GLN A 82 15.93 28.05 3.01
C GLN A 82 14.55 28.38 3.59
N ILE A 83 13.91 29.47 3.15
CA ILE A 83 12.53 29.79 3.54
C ILE A 83 11.56 28.76 2.95
N ILE A 84 11.74 28.42 1.67
CA ILE A 84 10.92 27.40 0.98
C ILE A 84 11.09 26.02 1.64
N VAL A 85 12.32 25.65 1.99
CA VAL A 85 12.59 24.43 2.77
C VAL A 85 11.80 24.42 4.07
N ARG A 86 11.83 25.51 4.86
CA ARG A 86 11.05 25.59 6.12
C ARG A 86 9.54 25.49 5.87
N GLN A 87 9.03 26.06 4.78
CA GLN A 87 7.63 25.94 4.38
C GLN A 87 7.23 24.49 4.08
N ALA A 88 8.12 23.69 3.51
CA ALA A 88 7.91 22.27 3.26
C ALA A 88 7.88 21.43 4.56
N PHE A 89 8.62 21.80 5.60
CA PHE A 89 8.50 21.18 6.93
C PHE A 89 7.22 21.64 7.65
N ASP A 90 6.82 22.90 7.45
CA ASP A 90 5.63 23.52 8.02
C ASP A 90 4.35 22.73 7.73
N VAL A 91 4.21 22.12 6.54
CA VAL A 91 3.00 21.35 6.19
C VAL A 91 2.80 20.15 7.11
N TRP A 92 3.88 19.52 7.57
CA TRP A 92 3.85 18.37 8.48
C TRP A 92 3.64 18.78 9.94
N GLN A 93 4.36 19.80 10.43
CA GLN A 93 4.24 20.22 11.83
C GLN A 93 2.94 20.98 12.15
N LYS A 94 2.21 21.43 11.13
CA LYS A 94 0.89 22.08 11.28
C LYS A 94 -0.27 21.09 11.35
N VAL A 95 -0.02 19.79 11.24
CA VAL A 95 -1.04 18.75 11.40
C VAL A 95 -1.50 18.71 12.87
N PRO A 96 -2.74 19.11 13.19
CA PRO A 96 -3.16 19.30 14.59
C PRO A 96 -3.23 18.00 15.40
N THR A 97 -3.42 16.88 14.70
CA THR A 97 -3.54 15.53 15.25
C THR A 97 -2.19 14.82 15.37
N SER A 98 -1.10 15.51 15.03
CA SER A 98 0.26 15.00 15.17
C SER A 98 1.09 15.88 16.12
N TYR A 99 2.00 15.27 16.90
CA TYR A 99 2.94 16.01 17.75
C TYR A 99 4.23 16.39 17.02
N VAL A 100 4.41 15.99 15.76
CA VAL A 100 5.61 16.33 14.99
C VAL A 100 5.85 17.84 15.02
N HIS A 101 7.09 18.20 15.36
CA HIS A 101 7.57 19.57 15.32
C HIS A 101 9.06 19.56 14.99
N PHE A 102 9.55 20.64 14.41
CA PHE A 102 10.94 20.74 13.94
C PHE A 102 11.66 21.93 14.56
N MET A 103 12.85 21.68 15.08
CA MET A 103 13.77 22.69 15.57
C MET A 103 14.92 22.88 14.59
N PHE A 104 14.90 23.98 13.84
CA PHE A 104 15.97 24.26 12.89
C PHE A 104 17.19 24.87 13.56
N LYS A 105 18.37 24.29 13.32
CA LYS A 105 19.67 24.82 13.72
C LYS A 105 20.36 25.52 12.56
N GLY A 106 21.33 26.39 12.90
CA GLY A 106 22.04 27.23 11.94
C GLY A 106 22.61 26.44 10.76
N PRO A 107 22.83 27.10 9.60
CA PRO A 107 23.16 26.37 8.41
C PRO A 107 24.52 25.68 8.52
N ILE A 108 24.60 24.43 8.10
CA ILE A 108 25.89 23.79 7.87
C ILE A 108 26.47 24.34 6.57
N ALA A 109 27.77 24.63 6.56
CA ALA A 109 28.43 25.31 5.43
C ALA A 109 28.72 24.39 4.25
N ASP A 110 28.90 23.09 4.52
CA ASP A 110 29.24 22.08 3.53
C ASP A 110 28.09 21.07 3.42
N PRO A 111 27.45 20.94 2.24
CA PRO A 111 26.43 19.93 1.98
C PRO A 111 26.99 18.52 2.26
N ILE A 112 26.18 17.67 2.91
CA ILE A 112 26.54 16.27 3.14
C ILE A 112 26.06 15.45 1.93
N PRO A 113 26.95 14.79 1.18
CA PRO A 113 26.53 14.01 0.01
C PRO A 113 25.73 12.77 0.39
N LEU A 114 24.65 12.48 -0.36
CA LEU A 114 23.75 11.35 -0.10
C LEU A 114 24.50 10.02 -0.11
N GLY A 115 24.47 9.28 1.01
CA GLY A 115 24.98 7.92 1.09
C GLY A 115 26.50 7.75 0.97
N ALA A 116 27.26 8.84 0.81
CA ALA A 116 28.73 8.86 0.84
C ALA A 116 29.27 9.21 2.24
N GLY A 117 28.37 9.33 3.22
CA GLY A 117 28.64 9.82 4.56
C GLY A 117 28.67 8.75 5.64
N THR A 118 29.61 8.95 6.54
CA THR A 118 29.67 8.46 7.90
C THR A 118 28.43 8.88 8.70
N LEU A 119 27.72 7.97 9.39
CA LEU A 119 26.64 8.32 10.34
C LEU A 119 27.13 9.40 11.31
N ASN A 120 26.51 10.57 11.27
CA ASN A 120 26.96 11.74 12.03
C ASN A 120 25.94 12.19 13.09
N PHE A 121 24.78 11.52 13.15
CA PHE A 121 23.67 11.80 14.08
C PHE A 121 23.07 13.20 13.96
N MET A 122 23.30 13.88 12.84
CA MET A 122 22.61 15.12 12.51
C MET A 122 21.63 14.83 11.40
N ASN A 123 20.39 15.30 11.55
CA ASN A 123 19.45 15.26 10.45
C ASN A 123 19.69 16.47 9.55
N THR A 124 20.09 16.23 8.31
CA THR A 124 20.45 17.32 7.41
C THR A 124 19.56 17.37 6.19
N ILE A 125 19.38 18.57 5.67
CA ILE A 125 18.84 18.78 4.33
C ILE A 125 19.82 19.57 3.50
N SER A 126 20.24 18.97 2.39
CA SER A 126 21.30 19.47 1.52
C SER A 126 20.82 19.59 0.08
N ILE A 127 21.53 20.39 -0.70
CA ILE A 127 21.33 20.52 -2.15
C ILE A 127 22.66 20.29 -2.85
N GLN A 128 22.64 19.57 -3.98
CA GLN A 128 23.84 19.29 -4.76
C GLN A 128 23.54 19.23 -6.26
N ALA A 129 24.58 19.26 -7.10
CA ALA A 129 24.43 19.12 -8.54
C ALA A 129 24.39 17.63 -8.93
N GLY A 130 23.21 17.12 -9.28
CA GLY A 130 23.00 15.71 -9.60
C GLY A 130 22.93 14.82 -8.36
N LEU A 131 22.14 13.75 -8.42
CA LEU A 131 22.11 12.71 -7.38
C LEU A 131 23.21 11.64 -7.65
N PRO A 132 23.57 10.81 -6.65
CA PRO A 132 24.57 9.74 -6.85
C PRO A 132 24.14 8.70 -7.91
N PHE A 133 22.87 8.69 -8.31
CA PHE A 133 22.37 8.02 -9.51
C PHE A 133 22.21 9.03 -10.67
N ALA A 134 22.52 8.59 -11.89
CA ALA A 134 22.49 9.46 -13.06
C ALA A 134 21.08 9.61 -13.63
N GLY A 135 20.63 10.86 -13.84
CA GLY A 135 19.31 11.20 -14.39
C GLY A 135 18.21 11.23 -13.32
N ALA A 136 17.26 12.16 -13.47
CA ALA A 136 16.04 12.17 -12.67
C ALA A 136 15.30 10.84 -12.88
N GLY A 137 14.99 10.16 -11.78
CA GLY A 137 14.01 9.09 -11.82
C GLY A 137 12.64 9.62 -12.27
N ILE A 138 11.70 8.69 -12.34
CA ILE A 138 10.29 8.96 -12.12
C ILE A 138 9.85 10.02 -11.11
N GLY A 139 10.51 9.94 -9.96
CA GLY A 139 10.07 10.64 -8.78
C GLY A 139 10.52 12.08 -8.76
N LEU A 140 10.32 12.67 -7.59
CA LEU A 140 10.87 13.98 -7.31
C LEU A 140 12.41 13.88 -7.35
N PRO A 141 13.11 14.92 -7.82
CA PRO A 141 14.57 14.96 -7.93
C PRO A 141 15.22 15.18 -6.55
N SER A 142 14.87 14.31 -5.62
CA SER A 142 15.30 14.31 -4.23
C SER A 142 15.42 12.88 -3.74
N ALA A 143 16.12 12.68 -2.63
CA ALA A 143 16.16 11.39 -1.96
C ALA A 143 16.49 11.56 -0.48
N THR A 144 15.98 10.63 0.33
CA THR A 144 16.27 10.53 1.76
C THR A 144 17.11 9.28 2.02
N ALA A 145 18.24 9.45 2.71
CA ALA A 145 18.98 8.37 3.35
C ALA A 145 18.55 8.30 4.82
N ILE A 146 17.80 7.26 5.18
CA ILE A 146 17.25 7.05 6.52
C ILE A 146 17.87 5.82 7.16
N THR A 147 18.40 5.99 8.37
CA THR A 147 18.99 4.90 9.16
C THR A 147 18.15 4.62 10.39
N TYR A 148 17.80 3.36 10.62
CA TYR A 148 16.96 2.92 11.73
C TYR A 148 17.40 1.54 12.23
N VAL A 149 16.98 1.18 13.44
CA VAL A 149 17.25 -0.13 14.03
C VAL A 149 15.98 -0.99 14.09
N VAL A 150 16.12 -2.30 13.86
CA VAL A 150 15.00 -3.25 13.97
C VAL A 150 15.15 -4.22 15.14
N ASP A 151 16.31 -4.32 15.76
CA ASP A 151 16.52 -5.01 17.03
C ASP A 151 17.15 -4.04 18.02
N ASP A 152 16.83 -4.19 19.31
CA ASP A 152 17.45 -3.41 20.37
C ASP A 152 18.97 -3.62 20.31
N GLY A 153 19.74 -2.54 20.29
CA GLY A 153 21.17 -2.68 20.08
C GLY A 153 21.97 -1.40 20.11
N LEU A 154 23.29 -1.60 20.14
CA LEU A 154 24.26 -0.53 20.02
C LEU A 154 24.47 -0.21 18.53
N VAL A 155 24.21 1.03 18.16
CA VAL A 155 24.60 1.54 16.84
C VAL A 155 26.04 2.03 16.96
N PRO A 156 26.99 1.51 16.16
CA PRO A 156 28.37 1.98 16.17
C PRO A 156 28.42 3.46 15.78
N PRO A 157 28.99 4.34 16.60
CA PRO A 157 29.08 5.77 16.29
C PRO A 157 30.29 6.10 15.42
N ALA A 158 30.21 7.24 14.76
CA ALA A 158 31.37 7.85 14.12
C ALA A 158 32.33 8.62 15.04
N LEU A 159 31.85 9.02 16.21
CA LEU A 159 32.57 9.94 17.12
C LEU A 159 32.93 9.28 18.46
N GLY A 160 32.91 7.95 18.55
CA GLY A 160 33.36 7.21 19.74
C GLY A 160 32.34 7.11 20.90
N THR A 161 31.12 7.63 20.75
CA THR A 161 30.04 7.55 21.75
C THR A 161 29.00 6.50 21.36
N TYR A 162 29.00 5.33 21.99
CA TYR A 162 27.94 4.33 21.73
C TYR A 162 26.61 4.85 22.28
N GLY A 163 25.58 4.88 21.43
CA GLY A 163 24.20 5.03 21.89
C GLY A 163 23.48 3.68 21.81
N TYR A 164 22.48 3.51 22.67
CA TYR A 164 21.59 2.36 22.67
C TYR A 164 20.26 2.82 22.09
N TRP A 165 19.82 2.16 21.01
CA TRP A 165 18.54 2.44 20.36
C TRP A 165 17.59 1.27 20.58
N TYR A 166 16.30 1.60 20.67
CA TYR A 166 15.24 0.61 20.75
C TYR A 166 14.77 0.19 19.37
N SER A 167 14.35 -1.06 19.24
CA SER A 167 13.76 -1.64 18.04
C SER A 167 12.65 -0.74 17.45
N GLY A 168 12.81 -0.34 16.19
CA GLY A 168 11.92 0.58 15.46
C GLY A 168 12.36 2.06 15.50
N GLU A 169 13.45 2.39 16.19
CA GLU A 169 13.88 3.78 16.32
C GLU A 169 14.71 4.25 15.10
N ILE A 170 14.35 5.41 14.56
CA ILE A 170 15.17 6.13 13.58
C ILE A 170 16.36 6.76 14.29
N VAL A 171 17.53 6.63 13.69
CA VAL A 171 18.82 7.11 14.19
C VAL A 171 19.20 8.44 13.53
N GLU A 172 19.05 8.52 12.21
CA GLU A 172 19.50 9.64 11.38
C GLU A 172 18.70 9.64 10.08
N ALA A 173 18.37 10.83 9.58
CA ALA A 173 17.78 11.00 8.25
C ALA A 173 18.39 12.22 7.54
N ASP A 174 18.96 11.97 6.36
CA ASP A 174 19.54 13.00 5.50
C ASP A 174 18.75 13.13 4.19
N ILE A 175 18.31 14.35 3.88
CA ILE A 175 17.60 14.69 2.65
C ILE A 175 18.56 15.39 1.70
N VAL A 176 18.57 14.98 0.43
CA VAL A 176 19.34 15.63 -0.62
C VAL A 176 18.46 15.95 -1.82
N VAL A 177 18.53 17.20 -2.29
CA VAL A 177 17.80 17.70 -3.46
C VAL A 177 18.76 17.96 -4.62
N ASP A 178 18.35 17.63 -5.85
CA ASP A 178 19.11 17.93 -7.07
C ASP A 178 18.89 19.38 -7.53
N SER A 179 19.90 20.22 -7.33
CA SER A 179 19.91 21.61 -7.80
C SER A 179 19.69 21.77 -9.30
N THR A 180 20.05 20.78 -10.13
CA THR A 180 19.90 20.88 -11.60
C THR A 180 18.44 20.83 -12.05
N GLN A 181 17.54 20.35 -11.18
CA GLN A 181 16.13 20.11 -11.47
C GLN A 181 15.20 21.15 -10.84
N VAL A 182 15.59 21.69 -9.68
CA VAL A 182 14.78 22.66 -8.90
C VAL A 182 15.21 24.12 -9.07
N ARG A 183 16.42 24.39 -9.61
CA ARG A 183 16.89 25.75 -9.90
C ARG A 183 16.64 26.13 -11.36
N VAL A 184 16.47 27.43 -11.58
CA VAL A 184 16.36 28.00 -12.93
C VAL A 184 17.69 27.85 -13.67
N VAL A 185 17.71 26.99 -14.68
CA VAL A 185 18.88 26.80 -15.57
C VAL A 185 18.89 27.84 -16.70
N THR A 186 17.71 28.24 -17.19
CA THR A 186 17.57 29.24 -18.28
C THR A 186 16.73 30.43 -17.78
N PRO A 187 17.25 31.67 -17.80
CA PRO A 187 16.49 32.84 -17.36
C PRO A 187 15.13 32.95 -18.06
N GLY A 188 14.06 33.10 -17.27
CA GLY A 188 12.68 33.19 -17.78
C GLY A 188 11.98 31.83 -17.98
N VAL A 189 12.67 30.71 -17.79
CA VAL A 189 12.08 29.36 -17.78
C VAL A 189 11.94 28.89 -16.34
N LYS A 190 10.74 28.42 -15.96
CA LYS A 190 10.51 27.84 -14.62
C LYS A 190 11.32 26.55 -14.46
N PRO A 191 11.78 26.23 -13.23
CA PRO A 191 12.41 24.94 -12.97
C PRO A 191 11.43 23.79 -13.27
N LEU A 192 11.97 22.60 -13.54
CA LEU A 192 11.18 21.43 -13.91
C LEU A 192 10.36 20.92 -12.72
N PHE A 193 10.93 21.03 -11.52
CA PHE A 193 10.31 20.61 -10.27
C PHE A 193 10.26 21.73 -9.25
N ASP A 194 9.25 21.67 -8.38
CA ASP A 194 9.07 22.61 -7.29
C ASP A 194 9.86 22.18 -6.05
N LEU A 195 10.66 23.09 -5.49
CA LEU A 195 11.51 22.77 -4.34
C LEU A 195 10.68 22.40 -3.10
N GLN A 196 9.58 23.10 -2.83
CA GLN A 196 8.74 22.82 -1.66
C GLN A 196 8.16 21.41 -1.75
N ALA A 197 7.68 21.04 -2.94
CA ALA A 197 7.12 19.72 -3.22
C ALA A 197 8.13 18.59 -3.04
N CYS A 198 9.35 18.73 -3.59
CA CYS A 198 10.43 17.76 -3.37
C CYS A 198 10.70 17.56 -1.88
N VAL A 199 10.87 18.67 -1.15
CA VAL A 199 11.21 18.61 0.27
C VAL A 199 10.04 18.07 1.10
N ALA A 200 8.80 18.44 0.81
CA ALA A 200 7.63 17.97 1.56
C ALA A 200 7.47 16.45 1.46
N HIS A 201 7.70 15.87 0.26
CA HIS A 201 7.73 14.42 0.07
C HIS A 201 8.83 13.73 0.90
N GLU A 202 10.07 14.24 0.82
CA GLU A 202 11.19 13.66 1.56
C GLU A 202 11.04 13.82 3.09
N VAL A 203 10.41 14.89 3.57
CA VAL A 203 10.08 15.04 5.00
C VAL A 203 9.13 13.93 5.44
N GLY A 204 8.17 13.52 4.61
CA GLY A 204 7.33 12.35 4.90
C GLY A 204 8.17 11.06 5.02
N VAL A 205 9.14 10.86 4.14
CA VAL A 205 10.10 9.73 4.23
C VAL A 205 10.93 9.77 5.50
N MET A 206 11.47 10.95 5.83
CA MET A 206 12.21 11.21 7.06
C MET A 206 11.38 10.93 8.33
N LEU A 207 10.06 11.17 8.27
CA LEU A 207 9.14 10.87 9.36
C LEU A 207 8.76 9.38 9.44
N GLY A 208 9.18 8.54 8.50
CA GLY A 208 8.89 7.11 8.48
C GLY A 208 7.67 6.73 7.64
N LEU A 209 7.14 7.65 6.81
CA LEU A 209 6.16 7.31 5.78
C LEU A 209 6.87 6.81 4.52
N MET A 210 6.20 6.02 3.69
CA MET A 210 6.73 5.55 2.42
C MET A 210 5.73 5.81 1.30
N ALA A 211 6.18 5.58 0.06
CA ALA A 211 5.35 5.77 -1.12
C ALA A 211 4.00 5.06 -0.98
N THR A 212 2.94 5.72 -1.45
CA THR A 212 1.56 5.20 -1.51
C THR A 212 1.08 5.14 -2.96
N PRO A 213 0.32 4.10 -3.36
CA PRO A 213 -0.33 4.04 -4.68
C PRO A 213 -1.64 4.84 -4.74
N LEU A 214 -2.12 5.34 -3.60
CA LEU A 214 -3.36 6.11 -3.50
C LEU A 214 -3.27 7.35 -4.38
N ASN A 215 -4.26 7.56 -5.23
CA ASN A 215 -4.30 8.73 -6.09
C ASN A 215 -5.71 9.05 -6.54
N ASN A 216 -5.96 10.31 -6.87
CA ASN A 216 -7.15 10.79 -7.55
C ASN A 216 -6.75 11.48 -8.87
N LEU A 217 -5.78 10.89 -9.56
CA LEU A 217 -5.09 11.51 -10.68
C LEU A 217 -5.67 11.08 -12.02
N GLU A 218 -5.65 12.03 -12.94
CA GLU A 218 -5.83 11.82 -14.36
C GLU A 218 -4.56 12.24 -15.10
N ALA A 219 -4.24 11.53 -16.18
CA ALA A 219 -3.14 11.92 -17.05
C ALA A 219 -3.65 12.82 -18.18
N THR A 220 -3.10 14.03 -18.30
CA THR A 220 -3.49 15.01 -19.31
C THR A 220 -2.29 15.56 -20.06
N THR A 221 -2.50 16.12 -21.26
CA THR A 221 -1.43 16.72 -22.06
C THR A 221 -1.45 18.24 -21.94
N LEU A 222 -0.39 18.83 -21.38
CA LEU A 222 -0.19 20.27 -21.29
C LEU A 222 1.08 20.66 -22.05
N ALA A 223 0.96 21.57 -23.00
CA ALA A 223 2.08 22.04 -23.85
C ALA A 223 2.90 20.92 -24.54
N GLY A 224 2.26 19.79 -24.87
CA GLY A 224 2.90 18.65 -25.52
C GLY A 224 3.62 17.68 -24.57
N GLN A 225 3.59 17.94 -23.26
CA GLN A 225 4.06 17.03 -22.22
C GLN A 225 2.86 16.40 -21.51
N THR A 226 2.93 15.12 -21.16
CA THR A 226 1.91 14.56 -20.27
C THR A 226 2.26 14.88 -18.83
N ILE A 227 1.25 15.38 -18.12
CA ILE A 227 1.32 15.66 -16.69
C ILE A 227 0.25 14.84 -15.97
N LEU A 228 0.50 14.56 -14.69
CA LEU A 228 -0.51 14.03 -13.78
C LEU A 228 -1.22 15.20 -13.12
N LEU A 229 -2.54 15.18 -13.15
CA LEU A 229 -3.38 16.27 -12.69
C LEU A 229 -4.50 15.72 -11.82
N GLU A 230 -4.82 16.42 -10.75
CA GLU A 230 -6.07 16.24 -10.01
C GLU A 230 -6.85 17.55 -9.88
N SER A 231 -8.15 17.41 -9.63
CA SER A 231 -8.99 18.49 -9.15
C SER A 231 -9.04 18.49 -7.62
N PRO A 232 -9.09 19.66 -6.96
CA PRO A 232 -9.25 19.74 -5.53
C PRO A 232 -10.71 19.41 -5.17
N VAL A 233 -10.92 18.28 -4.50
CA VAL A 233 -12.24 17.68 -4.26
C VAL A 233 -12.62 17.57 -2.79
N VAL A 234 -11.64 17.68 -1.87
CA VAL A 234 -11.87 17.51 -0.43
C VAL A 234 -11.87 18.87 0.26
N ALA A 235 -12.90 19.20 1.03
CA ALA A 235 -12.88 20.41 1.84
C ALA A 235 -12.14 20.15 3.17
N LEU A 236 -10.98 20.79 3.34
CA LEU A 236 -10.14 20.69 4.53
C LEU A 236 -9.91 22.07 5.14
N ARG A 237 -9.76 22.12 6.46
CA ARG A 237 -9.37 23.35 7.16
C ARG A 237 -7.86 23.43 7.20
N ASP A 238 -7.32 24.57 6.77
CA ASP A 238 -5.91 24.87 6.91
C ASP A 238 -5.55 25.20 8.38
N SER A 239 -4.27 25.42 8.65
CA SER A 239 -3.77 25.78 9.99
C SER A 239 -4.33 27.10 10.55
N THR A 240 -4.95 27.93 9.70
CA THR A 240 -5.64 29.17 10.10
C THR A 240 -7.12 28.95 10.37
N ASN A 241 -7.57 27.68 10.35
CA ASN A 241 -8.96 27.26 10.47
C ASN A 241 -9.85 27.70 9.29
N THR A 242 -9.24 28.04 8.15
CA THR A 242 -9.96 28.45 6.93
C THR A 242 -10.22 27.22 6.08
N LEU A 243 -11.49 27.02 5.69
CA LEU A 243 -11.89 25.89 4.85
C LEU A 243 -11.50 26.13 3.38
N ARG A 244 -10.84 25.17 2.75
CA ARG A 244 -10.39 25.20 1.35
C ARG A 244 -10.59 23.85 0.70
N LEU A 245 -10.75 23.84 -0.62
CA LEU A 245 -10.66 22.60 -1.38
C LEU A 245 -9.19 22.20 -1.53
N ALA A 246 -8.91 20.93 -1.26
CA ALA A 246 -7.62 20.30 -1.34
C ALA A 246 -7.69 19.05 -2.23
N GLY A 247 -6.51 18.64 -2.70
CA GLY A 247 -6.30 17.39 -3.40
C GLY A 247 -6.61 16.17 -2.54
N ALA A 248 -6.82 15.02 -3.18
CA ALA A 248 -6.96 13.74 -2.49
C ALA A 248 -5.74 12.84 -2.69
N THR A 249 -4.91 13.13 -3.69
CA THR A 249 -3.67 12.40 -3.94
C THR A 249 -2.63 12.77 -2.88
N PRO A 250 -2.06 11.79 -2.17
CA PRO A 250 -1.10 12.09 -1.11
C PRO A 250 0.20 12.69 -1.63
N THR A 251 0.83 13.52 -0.79
CA THR A 251 2.20 13.99 -0.99
C THR A 251 3.16 12.81 -1.14
N MET A 252 2.90 11.71 -0.41
CA MET A 252 3.65 10.46 -0.53
C MET A 252 3.40 9.67 -1.83
N PHE A 253 2.58 10.16 -2.77
CA PHE A 253 2.53 9.58 -4.12
C PHE A 253 3.89 9.76 -4.80
N PRO A 254 4.50 8.70 -5.37
CA PRO A 254 5.91 8.72 -5.75
C PRO A 254 6.20 9.50 -7.04
N LEU A 255 5.19 10.03 -7.73
CA LEU A 255 5.35 10.79 -8.97
C LEU A 255 5.02 12.27 -8.76
N PRO A 256 5.65 13.17 -9.53
CA PRO A 256 5.22 14.56 -9.58
C PRO A 256 3.79 14.66 -10.15
N PHE A 257 2.94 15.43 -9.48
CA PHE A 257 1.61 15.77 -9.98
C PHE A 257 1.21 17.20 -9.64
N TYR A 258 0.14 17.66 -10.28
CA TYR A 258 -0.38 19.01 -10.12
C TYR A 258 -1.84 19.01 -9.68
N VAL A 259 -2.24 20.09 -9.01
CA VAL A 259 -3.64 20.37 -8.66
C VAL A 259 -4.11 21.55 -9.51
N GLU A 260 -5.24 21.40 -10.21
CA GLU A 260 -5.85 22.49 -10.97
C GLU A 260 -6.66 23.42 -10.04
N LEU A 261 -6.23 24.68 -9.93
CA LEU A 261 -6.90 25.70 -9.12
C LEU A 261 -8.00 26.46 -9.89
N GLY A 262 -8.28 26.04 -11.13
CA GLY A 262 -9.20 26.68 -12.07
C GLY A 262 -8.53 27.73 -12.96
N GLN A 263 -9.20 28.10 -14.06
CA GLN A 263 -8.72 29.08 -15.05
C GLN A 263 -7.32 28.77 -15.61
N GLY A 264 -6.94 27.49 -15.70
CA GLY A 264 -5.62 27.05 -16.16
C GLY A 264 -4.48 27.40 -15.21
N GLN A 265 -4.78 27.69 -13.94
CA GLN A 265 -3.78 27.82 -12.88
C GLN A 265 -3.53 26.45 -12.23
N TYR A 266 -2.26 26.13 -12.00
CA TYR A 266 -1.82 24.86 -11.43
C TYR A 266 -0.89 25.12 -10.25
N THR A 267 -0.98 24.28 -9.22
CA THR A 267 0.00 24.20 -8.15
C THR A 267 0.56 22.78 -8.08
N ASN A 268 1.75 22.62 -7.48
CA ASN A 268 2.31 21.28 -7.27
C ASN A 268 1.52 20.56 -6.17
N GLY A 269 1.14 19.30 -6.43
CA GLY A 269 0.33 18.52 -5.50
C GLY A 269 1.14 17.80 -4.43
N ASN A 270 2.42 17.50 -4.66
CA ASN A 270 3.30 16.92 -3.64
C ASN A 270 3.74 17.93 -2.55
N GLY A 271 3.27 19.19 -2.62
CA GLY A 271 3.63 20.25 -1.69
C GLY A 271 2.62 20.50 -0.57
N ASP A 272 1.51 19.77 -0.54
CA ASP A 272 0.44 19.89 0.46
C ASP A 272 -0.12 18.52 0.85
N LEU A 273 -0.60 18.38 2.09
CA LEU A 273 -0.95 17.07 2.64
C LEU A 273 -2.39 16.68 2.31
N ALA A 274 -2.56 15.46 1.78
CA ALA A 274 -3.87 14.84 1.62
C ALA A 274 -4.33 14.18 2.94
N PRO A 275 -5.62 13.79 3.05
CA PRO A 275 -6.12 13.07 4.22
C PRO A 275 -5.33 11.82 4.62
N ASP A 276 -4.82 11.06 3.65
CA ASP A 276 -3.98 9.87 3.89
C ASP A 276 -2.63 10.23 4.56
N ASP A 277 -1.97 11.31 4.11
CA ASP A 277 -0.72 11.80 4.71
C ASP A 277 -0.96 12.27 6.15
N ILE A 278 -2.04 13.03 6.37
CA ILE A 278 -2.46 13.52 7.68
C ILE A 278 -2.74 12.34 8.61
N ALA A 279 -3.49 11.35 8.16
CA ALA A 279 -3.74 10.13 8.92
C ALA A 279 -2.43 9.38 9.23
N GLY A 280 -1.51 9.33 8.28
CA GLY A 280 -0.23 8.64 8.44
C GLY A 280 0.69 9.28 9.47
N VAL A 281 0.90 10.59 9.41
CA VAL A 281 1.75 11.27 10.40
C VAL A 281 1.09 11.34 11.78
N SER A 282 -0.25 11.47 11.83
CA SER A 282 -1.01 11.47 13.09
C SER A 282 -0.99 10.10 13.76
N PHE A 283 -0.89 9.05 12.97
CA PHE A 283 -0.69 7.71 13.47
C PHE A 283 0.69 7.53 14.09
N LEU A 284 1.75 7.97 13.41
CA LEU A 284 3.12 7.71 13.90
C LEU A 284 3.42 8.53 15.14
N TYR A 285 2.83 9.72 15.18
CA TYR A 285 3.11 10.74 16.17
C TYR A 285 1.79 11.35 16.71
N PRO A 286 0.92 10.60 17.39
CA PRO A 286 -0.44 11.05 17.72
C PRO A 286 -0.48 12.16 18.78
N ARG A 287 -1.19 13.25 18.49
CA ARG A 287 -1.47 14.37 19.41
C ARG A 287 -2.96 14.49 19.69
N GLY A 288 -3.30 14.83 20.94
CA GLY A 288 -4.66 15.25 21.31
C GLY A 288 -5.74 14.16 21.20
N ASN A 289 -6.99 14.61 21.08
CA ASN A 289 -8.14 13.71 21.02
C ASN A 289 -8.38 13.17 19.60
N GLN A 290 -8.36 11.85 19.45
CA GLN A 290 -8.58 11.14 18.19
C GLN A 290 -10.06 10.70 17.99
N ASP A 291 -10.98 11.12 18.87
CA ASP A 291 -12.40 10.76 18.81
C ASP A 291 -13.11 11.17 17.52
N GLY A 292 -12.56 12.13 16.76
CA GLY A 292 -13.05 12.53 15.45
C GLY A 292 -12.87 11.45 14.37
N PHE A 293 -12.02 10.45 14.62
CA PHE A 293 -11.64 9.43 13.66
C PHE A 293 -12.03 8.02 14.13
N PHE A 294 -12.09 7.09 13.19
CA PHE A 294 -12.28 5.66 13.44
C PHE A 294 -11.33 4.84 12.57
N THR A 295 -11.20 3.56 12.93
CA THR A 295 -10.35 2.59 12.23
C THR A 295 -11.19 1.41 11.78
N ILE A 296 -10.93 0.91 10.57
CA ILE A 296 -11.40 -0.41 10.13
C ILE A 296 -10.23 -1.39 10.25
N SER A 297 -10.32 -2.38 11.14
CA SER A 297 -9.28 -3.40 11.39
C SER A 297 -9.83 -4.78 11.07
N HIS A 298 -9.28 -5.46 10.06
CA HIS A 298 -9.69 -6.81 9.66
C HIS A 298 -8.57 -7.61 8.97
N GLU A 299 -8.74 -8.94 8.86
CA GLU A 299 -7.95 -9.77 7.94
C GLU A 299 -8.59 -9.82 6.54
N ALA A 300 -7.85 -9.41 5.50
CA ALA A 300 -8.24 -9.56 4.11
C ALA A 300 -8.05 -11.02 3.67
N ARG A 301 -8.96 -11.53 2.83
CA ARG A 301 -8.95 -12.96 2.48
C ARG A 301 -9.38 -13.24 1.05
N THR A 302 -9.00 -14.42 0.57
CA THR A 302 -9.54 -14.97 -0.69
C THR A 302 -10.97 -15.44 -0.52
N GLN A 303 -11.73 -15.45 -1.62
CA GLN A 303 -12.98 -16.19 -1.69
C GLN A 303 -12.74 -17.69 -1.47
N THR A 304 -13.66 -18.35 -0.77
CA THR A 304 -13.66 -19.82 -0.62
C THR A 304 -14.08 -20.46 -1.94
N ARG A 305 -13.38 -21.52 -2.36
CA ARG A 305 -13.74 -22.36 -3.51
C ARG A 305 -14.00 -23.79 -3.07
N ALA A 306 -14.64 -24.61 -3.91
CA ALA A 306 -14.82 -26.03 -3.60
C ALA A 306 -13.45 -26.68 -3.31
N ASN A 307 -13.30 -27.27 -2.12
CA ASN A 307 -12.05 -27.86 -1.60
C ASN A 307 -10.91 -26.90 -1.23
N TYR A 308 -11.08 -25.57 -1.35
CA TYR A 308 -10.07 -24.57 -0.97
C TYR A 308 -10.66 -23.54 0.00
N PRO A 309 -10.31 -23.59 1.31
CA PRO A 309 -10.78 -22.61 2.28
C PRO A 309 -10.25 -21.21 1.96
N SER A 310 -10.97 -20.19 2.41
CA SER A 310 -10.51 -18.80 2.38
C SER A 310 -9.18 -18.67 3.15
N VAL A 311 -8.15 -18.12 2.49
CA VAL A 311 -6.82 -17.88 3.07
C VAL A 311 -6.54 -16.40 3.20
N PRO A 312 -5.75 -15.97 4.20
CA PRO A 312 -5.33 -14.58 4.32
C PRO A 312 -4.59 -14.11 3.07
N LEU A 313 -4.89 -12.88 2.64
CA LEU A 313 -4.20 -12.20 1.55
C LEU A 313 -3.18 -11.23 2.14
N ARG A 314 -1.91 -11.44 1.79
CA ARG A 314 -0.81 -10.51 2.07
C ARG A 314 -0.51 -9.69 0.83
N GLY A 315 -0.06 -8.44 0.99
CA GLY A 315 0.27 -7.58 -0.14
C GLY A 315 -0.93 -7.06 -0.94
N ALA A 316 -2.17 -7.30 -0.47
CA ALA A 316 -3.35 -6.67 -1.04
C ALA A 316 -3.45 -5.21 -0.62
N HIS A 317 -3.77 -4.35 -1.58
CA HIS A 317 -4.05 -2.93 -1.38
C HIS A 317 -5.52 -2.72 -1.08
N ILE A 318 -5.78 -2.09 0.06
CA ILE A 318 -7.11 -1.78 0.56
C ILE A 318 -7.32 -0.28 0.44
N VAL A 319 -8.41 0.14 -0.22
CA VAL A 319 -8.74 1.57 -0.42
C VAL A 319 -10.12 1.85 0.12
N ALA A 320 -10.27 2.94 0.86
CA ALA A 320 -11.56 3.53 1.22
C ALA A 320 -11.88 4.72 0.32
N TRP A 321 -13.01 4.60 -0.38
CA TRP A 321 -13.55 5.63 -1.26
C TRP A 321 -14.67 6.38 -0.55
N CYS A 322 -14.49 7.66 -0.32
CA CYS A 322 -15.31 8.50 0.52
C CYS A 322 -16.29 9.35 -0.29
N ASP A 323 -17.49 9.52 0.24
CA ASP A 323 -18.36 10.65 -0.10
C ASP A 323 -17.83 11.91 0.59
N VAL A 324 -17.36 12.88 -0.20
CA VAL A 324 -16.65 14.08 0.28
C VAL A 324 -17.48 15.37 0.20
N ASP A 325 -18.64 15.33 -0.43
CA ASP A 325 -19.49 16.50 -0.68
C ASP A 325 -20.94 16.32 -0.24
N ASN A 326 -21.28 15.16 0.35
CA ASN A 326 -22.62 14.80 0.81
C ASN A 326 -23.63 14.69 -0.34
N ASP A 327 -23.17 14.38 -1.56
CA ASP A 327 -24.01 14.06 -2.71
C ASP A 327 -23.82 12.60 -3.13
N PRO A 328 -24.82 11.72 -2.95
CA PRO A 328 -24.68 10.31 -3.34
C PRO A 328 -24.58 10.08 -4.86
N ASN A 329 -24.74 11.12 -5.69
CA ASN A 329 -24.61 11.05 -7.14
C ASN A 329 -23.21 11.42 -7.64
N THR A 330 -22.35 11.97 -6.80
CA THR A 330 -20.94 12.20 -7.14
C THR A 330 -20.14 10.92 -6.93
N SER A 331 -19.13 10.70 -7.77
CA SER A 331 -18.26 9.53 -7.63
C SER A 331 -17.42 9.68 -6.38
N ARG A 332 -17.22 8.58 -5.65
CA ARG A 332 -16.51 8.59 -4.38
C ARG A 332 -15.02 8.82 -4.60
N VAL A 333 -14.40 9.58 -3.71
CA VAL A 333 -12.99 9.97 -3.80
C VAL A 333 -12.13 9.03 -2.95
N PRO A 334 -11.02 8.48 -3.46
CA PRO A 334 -10.13 7.65 -2.66
C PRO A 334 -9.38 8.53 -1.63
N LEU A 335 -9.65 8.32 -0.33
CA LEU A 335 -9.08 9.17 0.73
C LEU A 335 -8.07 8.48 1.63
N PHE A 336 -8.18 7.16 1.79
CA PHE A 336 -7.33 6.39 2.68
C PHE A 336 -6.98 5.07 2.04
N SER A 337 -5.73 4.64 2.19
CA SER A 337 -5.38 3.27 1.85
C SER A 337 -4.29 2.66 2.71
N THR A 338 -4.21 1.34 2.64
CA THR A 338 -3.18 0.57 3.33
C THR A 338 -2.91 -0.72 2.57
N MET A 339 -1.87 -1.43 2.98
CA MET A 339 -1.64 -2.80 2.53
C MET A 339 -1.77 -3.81 3.66
N THR A 340 -2.32 -4.95 3.29
CA THR A 340 -2.31 -6.13 4.16
C THR A 340 -0.87 -6.59 4.40
N GLY A 341 -0.54 -6.91 5.65
CA GLY A 341 0.81 -7.37 6.00
C GLY A 341 1.76 -6.28 6.54
N LEU A 342 1.32 -5.02 6.70
CA LEU A 342 2.15 -3.91 7.20
C LEU A 342 2.01 -3.57 8.71
N TYR A 343 1.53 -4.50 9.53
CA TYR A 343 1.25 -4.35 10.98
C TYR A 343 2.28 -5.02 11.88
N GLU A 344 2.72 -4.34 12.94
CA GLU A 344 3.71 -4.84 13.89
C GLU A 344 3.31 -6.17 14.57
N ILE A 345 2.00 -6.33 14.82
CA ILE A 345 1.44 -7.46 15.59
C ILE A 345 0.87 -8.53 14.65
N GLN A 346 1.65 -8.99 13.68
CA GLN A 346 1.29 -10.15 12.87
C GLN A 346 2.50 -11.00 12.47
N PRO A 347 2.33 -12.31 12.25
CA PRO A 347 3.38 -13.12 11.65
C PRO A 347 3.63 -12.65 10.21
N MET A 348 4.85 -12.85 9.70
CA MET A 348 5.32 -12.50 8.35
C MET A 348 4.42 -12.94 7.16
N LEU A 349 3.37 -13.73 7.40
CA LEU A 349 2.41 -14.26 6.43
C LEU A 349 0.94 -13.93 6.75
N GLY A 350 0.68 -12.93 7.61
CA GLY A 350 -0.67 -12.47 7.92
C GLY A 350 -1.31 -11.68 6.77
N GLY A 351 -2.65 -11.64 6.74
CA GLY A 351 -3.41 -10.79 5.83
C GLY A 351 -4.11 -9.63 6.52
N ARG A 352 -3.64 -9.26 7.73
CA ARG A 352 -4.26 -8.21 8.53
C ARG A 352 -4.05 -6.85 7.86
N PHE A 353 -5.09 -6.02 7.92
CA PHE A 353 -5.05 -4.60 7.64
C PHE A 353 -5.83 -3.78 8.66
N ASP A 354 -5.39 -2.56 8.93
CA ASP A 354 -6.05 -1.54 9.71
C ASP A 354 -6.00 -0.24 8.90
N LEU A 355 -7.15 0.33 8.59
CA LEU A 355 -7.26 1.59 7.88
C LEU A 355 -7.54 2.71 8.87
N TYR A 356 -6.55 3.55 9.11
CA TYR A 356 -6.52 4.57 10.16
C TYR A 356 -7.01 5.94 9.68
N GLY A 357 -7.35 6.80 10.65
CA GLY A 357 -7.63 8.22 10.40
C GLY A 357 -8.90 8.50 9.61
N MET A 358 -9.80 7.52 9.48
CA MET A 358 -11.06 7.73 8.76
C MET A 358 -11.96 8.69 9.54
N SER A 359 -12.36 9.79 8.91
CA SER A 359 -13.17 10.84 9.55
C SER A 359 -14.59 10.36 9.86
N LYS A 360 -15.05 10.56 11.11
CA LYS A 360 -16.47 10.35 11.47
C LYS A 360 -17.38 11.48 10.96
N THR A 361 -16.79 12.61 10.57
CA THR A 361 -17.49 13.82 10.13
C THR A 361 -16.59 14.58 9.16
N LEU A 362 -17.15 15.00 8.02
CA LEU A 362 -16.52 15.90 7.07
C LEU A 362 -17.37 17.16 6.93
N GLU A 363 -16.80 18.19 6.31
CA GLU A 363 -17.50 19.43 5.95
C GLU A 363 -17.57 19.55 4.43
N THR A 364 -18.66 20.10 3.90
CA THR A 364 -18.70 20.59 2.52
C THR A 364 -17.99 21.94 2.43
N ILE A 365 -17.59 22.40 1.24
CA ILE A 365 -16.96 23.73 1.07
C ILE A 365 -17.83 24.90 1.56
N GLY A 366 -19.15 24.68 1.70
CA GLY A 366 -20.09 25.62 2.33
C GLY A 366 -20.06 25.63 3.87
N GLY A 367 -19.19 24.84 4.51
CA GLY A 367 -19.08 24.69 5.96
C GLY A 367 -20.16 23.85 6.61
N GLN A 368 -20.90 23.03 5.83
CA GLN A 368 -21.91 22.13 6.39
C GLN A 368 -21.28 20.79 6.76
N ALA A 369 -21.35 20.43 8.05
CA ALA A 369 -20.87 19.15 8.54
C ALA A 369 -21.85 18.00 8.19
N PHE A 370 -21.32 16.85 7.79
CA PHE A 370 -22.08 15.65 7.48
C PHE A 370 -21.33 14.38 7.91
N VAL A 371 -22.04 13.24 7.97
CA VAL A 371 -21.44 11.94 8.25
C VAL A 371 -21.03 11.30 6.92
N PRO A 372 -19.72 11.20 6.63
CA PRO A 372 -19.26 10.60 5.39
C PRO A 372 -19.55 9.10 5.37
N THR A 373 -19.73 8.58 4.16
CA THR A 373 -19.80 7.14 3.91
C THR A 373 -18.58 6.69 3.12
N TYR A 374 -18.18 5.43 3.30
CA TYR A 374 -16.99 4.85 2.69
C TYR A 374 -17.31 3.52 2.01
N THR A 375 -16.94 3.34 0.75
CA THR A 375 -16.90 2.02 0.11
C THR A 375 -15.47 1.48 0.14
N MET A 376 -15.34 0.15 0.21
CA MET A 376 -14.03 -0.49 0.37
C MET A 376 -13.69 -1.31 -0.87
N THR A 377 -12.44 -1.21 -1.33
CA THR A 377 -11.90 -2.05 -2.40
C THR A 377 -10.62 -2.76 -2.00
N MET A 378 -10.35 -3.89 -2.64
CA MET A 378 -9.15 -4.71 -2.45
C MET A 378 -8.59 -5.06 -3.82
N SER A 379 -7.29 -4.81 -4.03
CA SER A 379 -6.62 -5.14 -5.29
C SER A 379 -5.23 -5.72 -5.06
N PRO A 380 -4.72 -6.55 -5.99
CA PRO A 380 -3.32 -7.01 -6.00
C PRO A 380 -2.33 -5.94 -6.52
N LEU A 381 -2.79 -4.71 -6.82
CA LEU A 381 -1.99 -3.66 -7.48
C LEU A 381 -1.38 -4.06 -8.84
N ASN A 382 -1.93 -5.06 -9.52
CA ASN A 382 -1.39 -5.58 -10.78
C ASN A 382 -1.99 -4.91 -12.04
N ALA A 383 -2.93 -3.98 -11.86
CA ALA A 383 -3.78 -3.47 -12.93
C ALA A 383 -3.17 -2.31 -13.73
N GLY A 384 -2.14 -1.64 -13.22
CA GLY A 384 -1.31 -0.69 -13.97
C GLY A 384 -2.03 0.53 -14.56
N THR A 385 -3.12 1.00 -13.96
CA THR A 385 -3.76 2.28 -14.33
C THR A 385 -4.15 3.07 -13.08
N LEU A 386 -4.06 4.41 -13.16
CA LEU A 386 -4.27 5.34 -12.04
C LEU A 386 -5.66 5.19 -11.43
N GLU A 387 -6.69 4.99 -12.26
CA GLU A 387 -8.09 4.80 -11.86
C GLU A 387 -8.27 3.51 -11.05
N ARG A 388 -7.36 2.54 -11.22
CA ARG A 388 -7.32 1.30 -10.46
C ARG A 388 -6.35 1.37 -9.29
N GLN A 389 -6.06 2.58 -8.82
CA GLN A 389 -5.22 2.83 -7.65
C GLN A 389 -3.86 2.13 -7.78
N SER A 390 -3.34 2.11 -9.01
CA SER A 390 -2.11 1.44 -9.38
C SER A 390 -1.37 2.38 -10.31
N ILE A 391 -0.13 2.72 -9.96
CA ILE A 391 0.72 3.46 -10.88
C ILE A 391 0.91 2.60 -12.13
N PRO A 392 0.90 3.16 -13.34
CA PRO A 392 1.23 2.40 -14.54
C PRO A 392 2.48 1.55 -14.34
N GLY A 393 2.35 0.25 -14.54
CA GLY A 393 3.42 -0.73 -14.30
C GLY A 393 3.63 -1.17 -12.85
N GLY A 394 2.88 -0.65 -11.88
CA GLY A 394 3.12 -0.93 -10.46
C GLY A 394 2.79 -2.35 -10.06
N SER A 395 3.32 -2.77 -8.93
CA SER A 395 2.96 -4.01 -8.26
C SER A 395 3.04 -3.81 -6.74
N SER A 396 2.45 -4.71 -5.97
CA SER A 396 2.49 -4.64 -4.51
C SER A 396 3.92 -4.64 -3.93
N THR A 397 4.92 -5.16 -4.64
CA THR A 397 6.31 -5.14 -4.18
C THR A 397 6.87 -3.73 -4.04
N LEU A 398 6.41 -2.77 -4.87
CA LEU A 398 6.86 -1.37 -4.77
C LEU A 398 6.48 -0.76 -3.42
N PHE A 399 5.27 -1.05 -2.97
CA PHE A 399 4.68 -0.44 -1.78
C PHE A 399 4.85 -1.34 -0.54
N ALA A 400 5.55 -2.46 -0.69
CA ALA A 400 5.93 -3.35 0.40
C ALA A 400 7.26 -2.91 1.03
N SER A 401 7.30 -1.64 1.47
CA SER A 401 8.44 -0.91 2.05
C SER A 401 9.17 -1.61 3.21
N ILE A 402 8.55 -2.63 3.78
CA ILE A 402 8.92 -3.37 4.99
C ILE A 402 9.58 -4.73 4.69
N LEU A 403 9.45 -5.27 3.47
CA LEU A 403 9.90 -6.64 3.16
C LEU A 403 11.42 -6.79 2.94
N GLY A 404 12.18 -5.69 3.06
CA GLY A 404 13.63 -5.62 2.81
C GLY A 404 14.40 -6.83 3.36
N ALA A 405 15.25 -7.42 2.50
CA ALA A 405 16.10 -8.59 2.73
C ALA A 405 15.43 -9.91 3.18
N ILE A 406 14.15 -9.97 3.56
CA ILE A 406 13.47 -11.24 3.93
C ILE A 406 12.70 -11.85 2.76
N ALA A 407 12.63 -11.10 1.65
CA ALA A 407 12.47 -11.65 0.31
C ALA A 407 13.50 -12.77 -0.02
N GLN A 408 14.55 -12.94 0.79
CA GLN A 408 15.49 -14.08 0.78
C GLN A 408 14.84 -15.46 1.03
N THR A 409 13.57 -15.53 1.46
CA THR A 409 12.87 -16.82 1.47
C THR A 409 12.17 -17.07 0.12
N PRO A 410 12.51 -18.15 -0.61
CA PRO A 410 11.83 -18.52 -1.85
C PRO A 410 10.42 -19.04 -1.53
N MET A 411 9.49 -18.14 -1.22
CA MET A 411 8.08 -18.45 -1.01
C MET A 411 7.36 -18.34 -2.35
N THR A 412 7.40 -19.43 -3.11
CA THR A 412 6.83 -19.68 -4.44
C THR A 412 5.30 -19.69 -4.50
N ALA A 413 4.65 -18.61 -4.07
CA ALA A 413 3.21 -18.40 -4.30
C ALA A 413 2.95 -17.02 -4.89
N PRO A 414 2.19 -16.90 -5.99
CA PRO A 414 1.96 -15.64 -6.68
C PRO A 414 1.06 -14.74 -5.83
N TRP A 415 1.70 -13.76 -5.22
CA TRP A 415 1.20 -12.77 -4.26
C TRP A 415 0.24 -11.75 -4.89
N ASP A 416 0.14 -11.77 -6.22
CA ASP A 416 -0.60 -10.90 -7.11
C ASP A 416 -1.75 -11.61 -7.86
N GLN A 417 -1.96 -12.92 -7.60
CA GLN A 417 -2.95 -13.74 -8.29
C GLN A 417 -4.28 -13.87 -7.54
N PHE A 418 -4.89 -12.73 -7.23
CA PHE A 418 -6.29 -12.68 -6.82
C PHE A 418 -7.06 -11.63 -7.60
N GLN A 419 -8.37 -11.82 -7.71
CA GLN A 419 -9.24 -10.88 -8.40
C GLN A 419 -9.43 -9.65 -7.54
N SER A 420 -9.41 -8.47 -8.17
CA SER A 420 -9.71 -7.21 -7.50
C SER A 420 -11.21 -7.14 -7.19
N GLU A 421 -11.59 -6.73 -5.99
CA GLU A 421 -12.97 -6.79 -5.49
C GLU A 421 -13.37 -5.50 -4.76
N VAL A 422 -14.67 -5.20 -4.81
CA VAL A 422 -15.36 -4.16 -4.03
C VAL A 422 -16.21 -4.85 -2.96
N PHE A 423 -16.13 -4.36 -1.74
CA PHE A 423 -16.90 -4.85 -0.62
C PHE A 423 -18.39 -4.57 -0.81
N HIS A 424 -19.24 -5.58 -0.62
CA HIS A 424 -20.68 -5.40 -0.72
C HIS A 424 -21.45 -6.41 0.17
N ASP A 425 -22.49 -5.93 0.85
CA ASP A 425 -23.22 -6.61 1.95
C ASP A 425 -23.86 -7.93 1.55
N GLY A 426 -24.17 -8.09 0.26
CA GLY A 426 -24.77 -9.29 -0.32
C GLY A 426 -23.76 -10.25 -0.95
N GLU A 427 -22.79 -9.72 -1.67
CA GLU A 427 -21.74 -10.44 -2.37
C GLU A 427 -20.76 -9.42 -2.94
N ASN A 428 -19.45 -9.64 -2.75
CA ASN A 428 -18.42 -8.76 -3.30
C ASN A 428 -18.56 -8.62 -4.81
N ILE A 429 -18.31 -7.41 -5.31
CA ILE A 429 -18.38 -7.10 -6.72
C ILE A 429 -16.97 -7.17 -7.30
N PHE A 430 -16.79 -7.93 -8.39
CA PHE A 430 -15.50 -7.96 -9.07
C PHE A 430 -15.24 -6.64 -9.81
N ASP A 431 -13.96 -6.25 -9.79
CA ASP A 431 -13.40 -5.04 -10.38
C ASP A 431 -13.55 -3.78 -9.51
N ILE A 432 -12.43 -3.18 -9.11
CA ILE A 432 -12.39 -1.98 -8.27
C ILE A 432 -12.86 -0.72 -8.98
N ALA A 433 -12.94 -0.74 -10.32
CA ALA A 433 -13.56 0.34 -11.08
C ALA A 433 -15.06 0.52 -10.73
N LYS A 434 -15.67 -0.42 -10.00
CA LYS A 434 -17.05 -0.36 -9.51
C LYS A 434 -17.13 0.07 -8.04
N HIS A 435 -16.14 0.82 -7.53
CA HIS A 435 -16.08 1.27 -6.13
C HIS A 435 -17.35 1.99 -5.67
N ASP A 436 -18.02 2.73 -6.57
CA ASP A 436 -19.29 3.41 -6.30
C ASP A 436 -20.47 2.46 -6.04
N LEU A 437 -20.38 1.20 -6.46
CA LEU A 437 -21.40 0.16 -6.22
C LEU A 437 -21.17 -0.62 -4.92
N GLY A 438 -20.11 -0.31 -4.16
CA GLY A 438 -19.82 -0.96 -2.89
C GLY A 438 -20.83 -0.61 -1.80
N THR A 439 -20.83 -1.38 -0.70
CA THR A 439 -21.63 -0.99 0.48
C THR A 439 -21.09 0.33 1.04
N PRO A 440 -21.93 1.38 1.18
CA PRO A 440 -21.58 2.59 1.89
C PRO A 440 -21.51 2.32 3.40
N LEU A 441 -20.31 2.31 3.97
CA LEU A 441 -20.05 2.13 5.40
C LEU A 441 -19.91 3.48 6.11
N HIS A 442 -20.47 3.64 7.31
CA HIS A 442 -20.23 4.81 8.14
C HIS A 442 -20.06 4.42 9.60
N PHE A 443 -19.49 5.33 10.39
CA PHE A 443 -19.37 5.15 11.84
C PHE A 443 -20.68 5.58 12.53
N ASP A 444 -21.38 4.63 13.12
CA ASP A 444 -22.56 4.91 13.93
C ASP A 444 -22.12 5.26 15.37
N ARG A 445 -22.31 6.52 15.75
CA ARG A 445 -21.95 7.03 17.09
C ARG A 445 -22.79 6.43 18.22
N VAL A 446 -24.02 5.99 17.95
CA VAL A 446 -24.90 5.37 18.96
C VAL A 446 -24.45 3.95 19.23
N ARG A 447 -24.11 3.20 18.18
CA ARG A 447 -23.62 1.82 18.29
C ARG A 447 -22.12 1.75 18.60
N ASN A 448 -21.40 2.85 18.41
CA ASN A 448 -19.94 2.96 18.51
C ASN A 448 -19.22 1.93 17.60
N GLN A 449 -19.75 1.72 16.39
CA GLN A 449 -19.29 0.70 15.44
C GLN A 449 -19.50 1.15 14.00
N VAL A 450 -18.74 0.56 13.08
CA VAL A 450 -18.94 0.73 11.63
C VAL A 450 -20.12 -0.11 11.16
N VAL A 451 -21.07 0.53 10.47
CA VAL A 451 -22.29 -0.09 9.97
C VAL A 451 -22.52 0.22 8.49
N SER A 452 -23.33 -0.62 7.85
CA SER A 452 -23.80 -0.40 6.49
C SER A 452 -24.92 0.62 6.50
N SER A 453 -24.82 1.61 5.63
CA SER A 453 -25.88 2.61 5.46
C SER A 453 -27.13 2.01 4.81
N ASP A 454 -26.97 0.92 4.04
CA ASP A 454 -28.08 0.26 3.35
C ASP A 454 -28.87 -0.68 4.28
N THR A 455 -28.16 -1.44 5.11
CA THR A 455 -28.75 -2.54 5.89
C THR A 455 -28.71 -2.33 7.40
N GLY A 456 -27.90 -1.39 7.90
CA GLY A 456 -27.65 -1.18 9.33
C GLY A 456 -26.87 -2.32 10.01
N LYS A 457 -26.38 -3.30 9.24
CA LYS A 457 -25.55 -4.40 9.74
C LYS A 457 -24.20 -3.84 10.21
N ILE A 458 -23.57 -4.50 11.18
CA ILE A 458 -22.19 -4.19 11.57
C ILE A 458 -21.21 -4.95 10.67
N LEU A 459 -20.02 -4.41 10.44
CA LEU A 459 -19.05 -4.97 9.49
C LEU A 459 -18.75 -6.47 9.75
N ALA A 460 -18.61 -6.88 11.01
CA ALA A 460 -18.40 -8.27 11.41
C ALA A 460 -19.55 -9.24 11.02
N THR A 461 -20.77 -8.71 10.81
CA THR A 461 -21.96 -9.50 10.44
C THR A 461 -22.25 -9.49 8.93
N MET A 462 -21.57 -8.61 8.19
CA MET A 462 -21.65 -8.51 6.73
C MET A 462 -20.86 -9.66 6.11
N LEU A 463 -21.56 -10.77 5.92
CA LEU A 463 -21.14 -11.98 5.19
C LEU A 463 -19.69 -12.46 5.39
N PRO A 464 -19.35 -12.99 6.57
CA PRO A 464 -18.30 -13.99 6.70
C PRO A 464 -18.78 -15.34 6.11
N GLY A 465 -19.20 -15.36 4.85
CA GLY A 465 -19.73 -16.54 4.16
C GLY A 465 -18.64 -17.37 3.49
N GLN A 466 -18.93 -17.88 2.28
CA GLN A 466 -17.93 -18.52 1.41
C GLN A 466 -17.16 -17.52 0.53
N LYS A 467 -17.45 -16.22 0.61
CA LYS A 467 -16.78 -15.19 -0.19
C LYS A 467 -16.43 -13.95 0.64
N PRO A 468 -15.72 -14.10 1.77
CA PRO A 468 -15.34 -12.94 2.57
C PRO A 468 -14.30 -12.11 1.82
N MET A 469 -14.50 -10.80 1.74
CA MET A 469 -13.40 -9.85 1.48
C MET A 469 -12.57 -9.65 2.76
N PHE A 470 -13.28 -9.47 3.88
CA PHE A 470 -12.75 -9.24 5.21
C PHE A 470 -13.28 -10.31 6.19
N GLY A 471 -12.47 -10.68 7.18
CA GLY A 471 -12.92 -11.53 8.29
C GLY A 471 -11.78 -12.07 9.14
N ASP A 472 -11.82 -11.78 10.44
CA ASP A 472 -10.75 -12.19 11.35
C ASP A 472 -10.73 -13.70 11.58
N ARG A 473 -9.54 -14.25 11.81
CA ARG A 473 -9.31 -15.68 12.10
C ARG A 473 -10.20 -16.23 13.23
N ASN A 474 -10.65 -15.36 14.14
CA ASN A 474 -11.51 -15.71 15.26
C ASN A 474 -13.01 -15.58 14.96
N ASP A 475 -13.42 -14.91 13.87
CA ASP A 475 -14.83 -14.63 13.56
C ASP A 475 -15.41 -15.59 12.50
N VAL A 476 -14.67 -16.64 12.16
CA VAL A 476 -15.16 -17.69 11.27
C VAL A 476 -16.35 -18.38 11.91
N CYS A 477 -17.54 -18.06 11.38
CA CYS A 477 -18.79 -18.67 11.79
C CYS A 477 -18.66 -20.21 11.79
N PRO A 478 -19.03 -20.91 12.87
CA PRO A 478 -19.02 -22.38 12.94
C PRO A 478 -19.77 -23.06 11.77
N LEU A 479 -20.73 -22.36 11.15
CA LEU A 479 -21.44 -22.85 9.96
C LEU A 479 -20.55 -22.93 8.70
N ASN A 480 -19.42 -22.21 8.66
CA ASN A 480 -18.41 -22.32 7.60
C ASN A 480 -17.53 -23.58 7.74
N LEU A 481 -17.60 -24.31 8.87
CA LEU A 481 -16.90 -25.58 9.09
C LEU A 481 -17.70 -26.81 8.61
N ILE A 482 -18.92 -26.60 8.12
CA ILE A 482 -19.85 -27.64 7.65
C ILE A 482 -19.58 -28.16 6.22
N PRO A 483 -19.06 -27.41 5.23
CA PRO A 483 -19.10 -27.82 3.82
C PRO A 483 -18.13 -28.97 3.45
N THR A 484 -17.39 -29.54 4.41
CA THR A 484 -16.42 -30.62 4.14
C THR A 484 -17.02 -32.01 4.00
N VAL A 485 -18.35 -32.20 4.12
CA VAL A 485 -18.95 -33.56 4.11
C VAL A 485 -20.21 -33.71 3.24
N THR A 486 -20.89 -32.65 2.80
CA THR A 486 -22.10 -32.76 1.97
C THR A 486 -21.96 -32.06 0.63
N ALA A 487 -22.34 -32.76 -0.44
CA ALA A 487 -22.29 -32.29 -1.83
C ALA A 487 -23.37 -31.22 -2.15
N THR A 488 -23.98 -30.57 -1.16
CA THR A 488 -25.12 -29.66 -1.37
C THR A 488 -24.99 -28.37 -0.55
N THR A 489 -24.83 -27.25 -1.25
CA THR A 489 -24.82 -25.84 -0.80
C THR A 489 -26.14 -25.33 -0.17
N ALA A 490 -27.13 -26.21 0.02
CA ALA A 490 -28.53 -25.88 0.31
C ALA A 490 -28.81 -25.48 1.77
N THR A 491 -28.11 -26.07 2.74
CA THR A 491 -28.34 -25.82 4.18
C THR A 491 -27.86 -24.44 4.61
N ASN A 492 -26.67 -24.04 4.15
CA ASN A 492 -26.13 -22.71 4.41
C ASN A 492 -26.98 -21.62 3.75
N THR A 493 -27.51 -21.84 2.55
CA THR A 493 -28.41 -20.89 1.88
C THR A 493 -29.76 -20.79 2.58
N THR A 494 -30.32 -21.88 3.09
CA THR A 494 -31.63 -21.88 3.78
C THR A 494 -31.56 -21.20 5.16
N LEU A 495 -30.52 -21.49 5.96
CA LEU A 495 -30.32 -20.82 7.26
C LEU A 495 -30.00 -19.33 7.08
N ARG A 496 -29.25 -18.96 6.04
CA ARG A 496 -29.01 -17.56 5.67
C ARG A 496 -30.28 -16.87 5.19
N ALA A 497 -31.12 -17.53 4.40
CA ALA A 497 -32.42 -16.98 3.97
C ALA A 497 -33.37 -16.75 5.16
N LEU A 498 -33.36 -17.60 6.19
CA LEU A 498 -34.11 -17.36 7.43
C LEU A 498 -33.54 -16.16 8.20
N ARG A 499 -32.21 -16.07 8.33
CA ARG A 499 -31.53 -14.94 8.96
C ARG A 499 -31.86 -13.62 8.24
N ASP A 500 -31.56 -13.55 6.96
CA ASP A 500 -31.65 -12.32 6.15
C ASP A 500 -33.10 -11.96 5.80
N GLY A 501 -33.95 -12.96 5.55
CA GLY A 501 -35.34 -12.77 5.15
C GLY A 501 -36.31 -12.50 6.30
N PHE A 502 -35.98 -12.94 7.53
CA PHE A 502 -36.89 -12.88 8.67
C PHE A 502 -36.24 -12.28 9.93
N LEU A 503 -35.10 -12.80 10.41
CA LEU A 503 -34.51 -12.36 11.68
C LEU A 503 -33.98 -10.92 11.60
N MET A 504 -33.22 -10.59 10.56
CA MET A 504 -32.61 -9.26 10.38
C MET A 504 -33.62 -8.15 10.07
N LYS A 505 -34.89 -8.48 9.81
CA LYS A 505 -35.95 -7.49 9.58
C LYS A 505 -36.63 -7.03 10.86
N THR A 506 -36.22 -7.54 12.01
CA THR A 506 -36.81 -7.22 13.31
C THR A 506 -35.71 -6.87 14.31
N ALA A 507 -35.92 -5.86 15.15
CA ALA A 507 -34.92 -5.45 16.14
C ALA A 507 -34.50 -6.60 17.08
N LEU A 508 -35.48 -7.40 17.52
CA LEU A 508 -35.23 -8.57 18.38
C LEU A 508 -34.49 -9.70 17.65
N GLY A 509 -34.80 -9.91 16.37
CA GLY A 509 -34.10 -10.90 15.54
C GLY A 509 -32.66 -10.47 15.22
N SER A 510 -32.41 -9.20 14.93
CA SER A 510 -31.05 -8.67 14.77
C SER A 510 -30.23 -8.79 16.06
N MET A 511 -30.80 -8.46 17.22
CA MET A 511 -30.13 -8.65 18.51
C MET A 511 -29.79 -10.13 18.80
N LEU A 512 -30.67 -11.07 18.44
CA LEU A 512 -30.40 -12.50 18.58
C LEU A 512 -29.28 -12.98 17.64
N VAL A 513 -29.23 -12.42 16.43
CA VAL A 513 -28.17 -12.69 15.45
C VAL A 513 -26.84 -12.12 15.94
N ASP A 514 -26.82 -10.89 16.47
CA ASP A 514 -25.64 -10.25 17.05
C ASP A 514 -25.11 -11.04 18.25
N ALA A 515 -25.99 -11.45 19.17
CA ALA A 515 -25.63 -12.28 20.32
C ALA A 515 -25.04 -13.64 19.88
N TYR A 516 -25.58 -14.26 18.82
CA TYR A 516 -25.00 -15.47 18.24
C TYR A 516 -23.59 -15.21 17.68
N TYR A 517 -23.39 -14.13 16.92
CA TYR A 517 -22.09 -13.79 16.34
C TYR A 517 -21.04 -13.42 17.39
N GLN A 518 -21.44 -12.85 18.54
CA GLN A 518 -20.53 -12.61 19.67
C GLN A 518 -20.02 -13.90 20.32
N VAL A 519 -20.83 -14.98 20.33
CA VAL A 519 -20.48 -16.27 20.97
C VAL A 519 -19.84 -17.26 19.98
N ALA A 520 -20.12 -17.11 18.69
CA ALA A 520 -19.65 -17.98 17.61
C ALA A 520 -18.10 -18.17 17.57
N PRO A 521 -17.25 -17.14 17.79
CA PRO A 521 -15.79 -17.27 17.87
C PRO A 521 -15.29 -18.28 18.90
N ALA A 522 -15.84 -18.23 20.12
CA ALA A 522 -15.45 -19.10 21.22
C ALA A 522 -15.93 -20.54 20.96
N MET A 523 -17.12 -20.69 20.39
CA MET A 523 -17.68 -21.98 19.99
C MET A 523 -16.87 -22.63 18.86
N ALA A 524 -16.45 -21.86 17.83
CA ALA A 524 -15.60 -22.34 16.75
C ALA A 524 -14.27 -22.89 17.27
N ARG A 525 -13.60 -22.14 18.17
CA ARG A 525 -12.37 -22.56 18.84
C ARG A 525 -12.55 -23.86 19.62
N TYR A 526 -13.62 -23.97 20.39
CA TYR A 526 -13.93 -25.18 21.14
C TYR A 526 -14.15 -26.40 20.23
N LEU A 527 -14.94 -26.25 19.16
CA LEU A 527 -15.22 -27.32 18.21
C LEU A 527 -13.97 -27.78 17.45
N LEU A 528 -13.12 -26.85 16.99
CA LEU A 528 -11.87 -27.18 16.29
C LEU A 528 -10.85 -27.90 17.20
N GLY A 529 -10.89 -27.63 18.51
CA GLY A 529 -10.05 -28.32 19.50
C GLY A 529 -10.56 -29.69 19.93
N HIS A 530 -11.82 -30.06 19.62
CA HIS A 530 -12.46 -31.28 20.15
C HIS A 530 -13.17 -32.08 19.05
N ALA A 531 -12.48 -33.09 18.50
CA ALA A 531 -12.98 -33.91 17.39
C ALA A 531 -14.36 -34.56 17.64
N ALA A 532 -14.64 -35.00 18.87
CA ALA A 532 -15.93 -35.57 19.24
C ALA A 532 -17.06 -34.53 19.26
N ALA A 533 -16.79 -33.33 19.79
CA ALA A 533 -17.75 -32.23 19.78
C ALA A 533 -18.02 -31.73 18.36
N LEU A 534 -16.98 -31.65 17.53
CA LEU A 534 -17.11 -31.36 16.10
C LEU A 534 -17.93 -32.43 15.37
N GLY A 535 -17.73 -33.71 15.69
CA GLY A 535 -18.53 -34.82 15.15
C GLY A 535 -20.00 -34.74 15.53
N ALA A 536 -20.32 -34.47 16.80
CA ALA A 536 -21.69 -34.28 17.28
C ALA A 536 -22.36 -33.04 16.65
N TRP A 537 -21.61 -31.94 16.54
CA TRP A 537 -22.04 -30.70 15.89
C TRP A 537 -22.39 -30.93 14.42
N ARG A 538 -21.56 -31.67 13.70
CA ARG A 538 -21.83 -32.09 12.32
C ARG A 538 -23.08 -32.96 12.21
N ALA A 539 -23.24 -33.95 13.08
CA ALA A 539 -24.41 -34.83 13.09
C ALA A 539 -25.72 -34.07 13.38
N PHE A 540 -25.68 -33.08 14.27
CA PHE A 540 -26.83 -32.21 14.57
C PHE A 540 -27.30 -31.44 13.33
N PHE A 541 -26.38 -30.81 12.59
CA PHE A 541 -26.74 -30.11 11.36
C PHE A 541 -27.10 -31.04 10.20
N GLN A 542 -26.55 -32.26 10.16
CA GLN A 542 -27.01 -33.31 9.23
C GLN A 542 -28.45 -33.75 9.55
N ALA A 543 -28.83 -33.82 10.82
CA ALA A 543 -30.22 -34.10 11.21
C ALA A 543 -31.16 -32.95 10.82
N ILE A 544 -30.72 -31.70 10.99
CA ILE A 544 -31.46 -30.51 10.51
C ILE A 544 -31.56 -30.51 8.98
N GLU A 545 -30.48 -30.82 8.26
CA GLU A 545 -30.46 -30.94 6.80
C GLU A 545 -31.39 -32.04 6.32
N TRP A 546 -31.38 -33.20 6.99
CA TRP A 546 -32.33 -34.27 6.73
C TRP A 546 -33.76 -33.78 6.96
N MET A 547 -34.05 -33.07 8.06
CA MET A 547 -35.39 -32.52 8.34
C MET A 547 -35.83 -31.43 7.36
N LEU A 548 -34.90 -30.60 6.86
CA LEU A 548 -35.17 -29.53 5.89
C LEU A 548 -35.26 -30.05 4.45
N GLY A 549 -34.41 -31.01 4.06
CA GLY A 549 -34.45 -31.71 2.76
C GLY A 549 -35.58 -32.73 2.65
N HIS A 550 -36.04 -33.23 3.79
CA HIS A 550 -37.26 -34.01 3.96
C HIS A 550 -38.37 -33.18 4.58
N ALA A 551 -38.29 -31.83 4.48
CA ALA A 551 -39.40 -30.96 4.85
C ALA A 551 -40.65 -31.33 4.05
N ALA A 552 -40.50 -31.88 2.83
CA ALA A 552 -41.59 -32.45 2.04
C ALA A 552 -42.14 -33.79 2.54
N TRP A 553 -41.48 -34.52 3.45
CA TRP A 553 -42.01 -35.73 4.13
C TRP A 553 -42.61 -35.39 5.50
N VAL A 554 -42.03 -34.43 6.23
CA VAL A 554 -42.59 -33.89 7.49
C VAL A 554 -43.81 -33.01 7.20
N ALA A 555 -43.67 -32.07 6.27
CA ALA A 555 -44.82 -31.42 5.65
C ALA A 555 -45.62 -32.42 4.84
N GLY A 556 -45.05 -33.45 4.19
CA GLY A 556 -45.79 -34.49 3.44
C GLY A 556 -46.75 -35.32 4.27
N GLY A 557 -46.44 -35.59 5.54
CA GLY A 557 -47.38 -36.17 6.49
C GLY A 557 -48.51 -35.19 6.86
N LEU A 558 -48.19 -33.91 7.01
CA LEU A 558 -49.17 -32.83 7.26
C LEU A 558 -49.93 -32.40 5.98
N PHE A 559 -49.36 -32.67 4.82
CA PHE A 559 -49.77 -32.26 3.47
C PHE A 559 -50.50 -33.41 2.79
N ALA A 560 -50.27 -34.68 3.10
CA ALA A 560 -51.18 -35.78 2.71
C ALA A 560 -52.56 -35.59 3.36
N CYS A 561 -52.60 -35.07 4.59
CA CYS A 561 -53.82 -34.62 5.28
C CYS A 561 -54.44 -33.35 4.66
N ALA A 562 -53.65 -32.48 4.02
CA ALA A 562 -54.13 -31.26 3.36
C ALA A 562 -54.34 -31.38 1.84
N VAL A 563 -53.79 -32.40 1.16
CA VAL A 563 -53.83 -32.63 -0.30
C VAL A 563 -54.92 -33.61 -0.69
N PHE A 564 -55.46 -34.39 0.25
CA PHE A 564 -56.83 -34.88 0.10
C PHE A 564 -57.84 -33.71 0.03
N ALA A 565 -57.56 -32.58 0.68
CA ALA A 565 -58.38 -31.36 0.64
C ALA A 565 -58.00 -30.36 -0.46
N TRP A 566 -56.88 -30.56 -1.17
CA TRP A 566 -56.36 -29.59 -2.15
C TRP A 566 -55.84 -30.25 -3.44
N GLY A 567 -56.40 -31.39 -3.81
CA GLY A 567 -56.35 -31.97 -5.16
C GLY A 567 -57.07 -31.12 -6.23
N TRP A 568 -57.44 -29.90 -5.92
CA TRP A 568 -58.26 -29.04 -6.76
C TRP A 568 -57.62 -27.65 -6.93
N ARG A 569 -56.45 -27.59 -7.59
CA ARG A 569 -56.05 -26.49 -8.50
C ARG A 569 -54.65 -26.72 -9.10
N ARG A 570 -54.57 -27.73 -9.98
CA ARG A 570 -53.87 -27.66 -11.29
C ARG A 570 -53.91 -26.23 -11.86
N ARG A 571 -52.93 -25.59 -12.52
CA ARG A 571 -51.71 -25.89 -13.34
C ARG A 571 -50.98 -24.52 -13.49
N ARG A 572 -49.66 -24.39 -13.68
CA ARG A 572 -48.88 -24.62 -14.93
C ARG A 572 -47.37 -24.58 -14.65
N LYS A 573 -46.61 -25.23 -15.54
CA LYS A 573 -45.22 -25.71 -15.43
C LYS A 573 -44.16 -24.78 -16.06
N THR A 574 -42.94 -24.86 -15.51
CA THR A 574 -41.56 -24.89 -16.11
C THR A 574 -41.18 -23.84 -17.15
N ALA A 575 -40.20 -22.95 -16.92
CA ALA A 575 -38.74 -23.17 -16.75
C ALA A 575 -38.02 -23.68 -18.00
N ALA A 576 -37.18 -22.84 -18.59
CA ALA A 576 -35.78 -23.07 -18.99
C ALA A 576 -35.38 -21.93 -19.96
N THR A 577 -34.55 -20.95 -19.59
CA THR A 577 -33.07 -20.97 -19.57
C THR A 577 -32.43 -21.60 -20.81
N ALA A 578 -31.37 -20.93 -21.29
CA ALA A 578 -30.43 -21.41 -22.31
C ALA A 578 -30.89 -21.25 -23.76
N ALA A 579 -31.12 -20.00 -24.14
CA ALA A 579 -30.82 -19.57 -25.49
C ALA A 579 -30.27 -18.15 -25.39
N ILE A 580 -28.96 -18.02 -25.67
CA ILE A 580 -28.42 -16.86 -26.40
C ILE A 580 -28.22 -15.63 -25.48
N LEU A 581 -27.15 -15.49 -24.69
CA LEU A 581 -25.79 -16.05 -24.77
C LEU A 581 -25.16 -16.04 -26.18
N LEU A 582 -25.67 -15.17 -27.07
CA LEU A 582 -25.18 -15.02 -28.44
C LEU A 582 -25.41 -13.59 -28.98
N LEU A 583 -25.51 -12.61 -28.07
CA LEU A 583 -25.49 -11.18 -28.40
C LEU A 583 -24.57 -10.39 -27.45
N ALA A 584 -23.54 -11.06 -26.92
CA ALA A 584 -22.50 -10.51 -26.05
C ALA A 584 -21.13 -10.49 -26.77
N ALA A 585 -21.12 -10.44 -28.10
CA ALA A 585 -19.92 -10.32 -28.90
C ALA A 585 -20.15 -9.22 -29.94
N CYS A 586 -19.25 -8.23 -29.89
CA CYS A 586 -18.92 -7.21 -30.90
C CYS A 586 -19.21 -5.75 -30.53
N LEU A 587 -18.12 -5.11 -30.08
CA LEU A 587 -17.57 -3.82 -30.54
C LEU A 587 -17.96 -2.55 -29.76
N ALA A 588 -17.10 -2.20 -28.80
CA ALA A 588 -16.77 -0.82 -28.44
C ALA A 588 -15.25 -0.72 -28.30
N LEU A 589 -14.60 0.12 -29.11
CA LEU A 589 -13.16 0.45 -29.01
C LEU A 589 -13.02 1.76 -28.23
N PRO A 590 -12.16 1.84 -27.20
CA PRO A 590 -11.61 3.09 -26.72
C PRO A 590 -10.22 3.32 -27.31
N ALA A 591 -9.97 4.55 -27.75
CA ALA A 591 -8.63 5.07 -28.02
C ALA A 591 -8.03 5.58 -26.70
N TYR A 592 -6.81 5.17 -26.39
CA TYR A 592 -6.10 5.50 -25.15
C TYR A 592 -4.96 6.49 -25.42
N ALA A 593 -4.82 7.50 -24.56
CA ALA A 593 -3.77 8.51 -24.61
C ALA A 593 -2.53 8.09 -23.79
N THR A 594 -1.35 8.54 -24.22
CA THR A 594 -0.02 8.20 -23.69
C THR A 594 0.46 9.21 -22.64
N VAL A 595 1.15 8.72 -21.60
CA VAL A 595 1.81 9.50 -20.55
C VAL A 595 3.32 9.56 -20.77
N ALA A 596 3.92 10.74 -20.67
CA ALA A 596 5.33 11.02 -20.85
C ALA A 596 6.20 10.43 -19.71
N TYR A 597 7.04 9.47 -20.09
CA TYR A 597 8.13 8.91 -19.28
C TYR A 597 9.44 9.08 -20.07
N LEU A 598 10.62 8.96 -19.43
CA LEU A 598 11.83 8.68 -20.18
C LEU A 598 11.60 7.38 -20.94
N THR A 599 11.55 7.51 -22.26
CA THR A 599 11.39 6.42 -23.21
C THR A 599 12.59 5.48 -23.16
N ASP A 600 12.42 4.26 -23.66
CA ASP A 600 13.56 3.35 -23.80
C ASP A 600 14.64 3.95 -24.71
N ASP A 601 14.28 4.81 -25.67
CA ASP A 601 15.23 5.55 -26.50
C ASP A 601 16.12 6.48 -25.66
N GLU A 602 15.53 7.27 -24.75
CA GLU A 602 16.25 8.18 -23.85
C GLU A 602 17.09 7.40 -22.82
N MET A 603 16.55 6.31 -22.26
CA MET A 603 17.29 5.42 -21.35
C MET A 603 18.48 4.75 -22.04
N VAL A 604 18.30 4.30 -23.29
CA VAL A 604 19.39 3.74 -24.10
C VAL A 604 20.39 4.83 -24.45
N ASP A 605 19.98 6.06 -24.77
CA ASP A 605 20.90 7.16 -25.08
C ASP A 605 21.78 7.52 -23.87
N LEU A 606 21.21 7.57 -22.67
CA LEU A 606 21.92 7.86 -21.42
C LEU A 606 22.89 6.75 -20.98
N ALA A 607 22.61 5.49 -21.33
CA ALA A 607 23.39 4.34 -20.87
C ALA A 607 24.70 4.14 -21.63
N ASP A 608 25.81 4.02 -20.90
CA ASP A 608 27.09 3.57 -21.46
C ASP A 608 27.09 2.06 -21.69
N ALA A 609 26.41 1.32 -20.82
CA ALA A 609 26.25 -0.13 -20.94
C ALA A 609 24.84 -0.61 -20.58
N ILE A 610 24.39 -1.66 -21.26
CA ILE A 610 23.12 -2.36 -20.98
C ILE A 610 23.39 -3.85 -20.97
N VAL A 611 23.12 -4.50 -19.84
CA VAL A 611 23.48 -5.91 -19.61
C VAL A 611 22.32 -6.71 -19.02
N THR A 612 22.34 -8.03 -19.23
CA THR A 612 21.56 -8.98 -18.43
C THR A 612 22.50 -9.83 -17.61
N GLY A 613 22.07 -10.21 -16.41
CA GLY A 613 22.89 -11.06 -15.56
C GLY A 613 22.17 -11.61 -14.35
N LYS A 614 22.84 -12.53 -13.68
CA LYS A 614 22.39 -13.13 -12.43
C LYS A 614 23.15 -12.52 -11.26
N VAL A 615 22.43 -12.06 -10.25
CA VAL A 615 23.00 -11.57 -8.99
C VAL A 615 23.59 -12.76 -8.23
N THR A 616 24.91 -12.78 -8.08
CA THR A 616 25.64 -13.87 -7.42
C THR A 616 25.95 -13.58 -5.97
N SER A 617 26.12 -12.29 -5.62
CA SER A 617 26.33 -11.83 -4.24
C SER A 617 25.66 -10.48 -3.99
N VAL A 618 25.15 -10.31 -2.77
CA VAL A 618 24.65 -9.06 -2.19
C VAL A 618 25.16 -9.02 -0.76
N GLU A 619 26.12 -8.14 -0.49
CA GLU A 619 26.77 -8.04 0.83
C GLU A 619 26.75 -6.60 1.32
N SER A 620 25.99 -6.36 2.39
CA SER A 620 26.02 -5.08 3.10
C SER A 620 27.14 -5.06 4.13
N LYS A 621 27.88 -3.96 4.20
CA LYS A 621 28.98 -3.76 5.16
C LYS A 621 29.13 -2.30 5.54
N TRP A 622 29.78 -2.08 6.68
CA TRP A 622 30.24 -0.76 7.07
C TRP A 622 31.39 -0.32 6.15
N LEU A 623 31.30 0.89 5.62
CA LEU A 623 32.38 1.61 4.94
C LEU A 623 32.52 2.98 5.63
N GLY A 624 33.57 3.15 6.43
CA GLY A 624 33.57 4.21 7.44
C GLY A 624 32.45 3.93 8.45
N ASN A 625 31.61 4.93 8.74
CA ASN A 625 30.40 4.72 9.56
C ASN A 625 29.11 4.82 8.74
N GLY A 626 29.18 4.65 7.41
CA GLY A 626 28.00 4.46 6.55
C GLY A 626 27.84 2.99 6.15
N ILE A 627 26.63 2.57 5.79
CA ILE A 627 26.39 1.24 5.22
C ILE A 627 26.39 1.32 3.70
N VAL A 628 27.16 0.43 3.07
CA VAL A 628 27.12 0.21 1.62
C VAL A 628 26.79 -1.25 1.34
N THR A 629 26.14 -1.48 0.20
CA THR A 629 25.86 -2.83 -0.32
C THR A 629 26.65 -3.06 -1.60
N ASP A 630 27.56 -4.02 -1.56
CA ASP A 630 28.28 -4.51 -2.73
C ASP A 630 27.43 -5.60 -3.42
N VAL A 631 27.16 -5.42 -4.70
CA VAL A 631 26.40 -6.36 -5.53
C VAL A 631 27.29 -6.88 -6.65
N ILE A 632 27.35 -8.20 -6.79
CA ILE A 632 28.06 -8.86 -7.89
C ILE A 632 27.03 -9.45 -8.84
N VAL A 633 27.10 -9.04 -10.10
CA VAL A 633 26.24 -9.54 -11.17
C VAL A 633 27.09 -10.29 -12.19
N ARG A 634 26.86 -11.60 -12.34
CA ARG A 634 27.46 -12.39 -13.41
C ARG A 634 26.73 -12.06 -14.71
N ILE A 635 27.46 -11.52 -15.68
CA ILE A 635 26.89 -11.05 -16.94
C ILE A 635 26.59 -12.24 -17.85
N GLU A 636 25.33 -12.35 -18.27
CA GLU A 636 24.85 -13.36 -19.23
C GLU A 636 24.82 -12.82 -20.67
N ASN A 637 24.37 -11.58 -20.84
CA ASN A 637 24.25 -10.93 -22.16
C ASN A 637 24.61 -9.44 -22.08
N VAL A 638 25.08 -8.89 -23.18
CA VAL A 638 25.44 -7.48 -23.31
C VAL A 638 24.72 -6.92 -24.55
N VAL A 639 23.88 -5.92 -24.33
CA VAL A 639 23.11 -5.23 -25.36
C VAL A 639 23.87 -4.01 -25.87
N LYS A 640 24.47 -3.25 -24.94
CA LYS A 640 25.24 -2.02 -25.21
C LYS A 640 26.47 -1.97 -24.28
N GLY A 641 27.54 -1.32 -24.74
CA GLY A 641 28.69 -0.96 -23.91
C GLY A 641 29.85 -1.98 -23.87
N PRO A 642 31.02 -1.56 -23.35
CA PRO A 642 32.26 -2.34 -23.38
C PRO A 642 32.38 -3.31 -22.19
N VAL A 643 31.30 -4.02 -21.85
CA VAL A 643 31.29 -4.96 -20.71
C VAL A 643 31.50 -6.40 -21.19
N ASN A 644 32.25 -7.21 -20.45
CA ASN A 644 32.59 -8.58 -20.84
C ASN A 644 31.45 -9.56 -20.53
N LYS A 645 30.96 -10.26 -21.55
CA LYS A 645 30.07 -11.42 -21.35
C LYS A 645 30.76 -12.48 -20.49
N ASN A 646 30.02 -13.11 -19.58
CA ASN A 646 30.50 -14.02 -18.54
C ASN A 646 31.44 -13.37 -17.51
N GLY A 647 31.69 -12.06 -17.59
CA GLY A 647 32.42 -11.31 -16.56
C GLY A 647 31.56 -11.06 -15.32
N ASP A 648 32.20 -10.62 -14.25
CA ASP A 648 31.53 -10.13 -13.04
C ASP A 648 31.47 -8.60 -13.09
N LEU A 649 30.27 -8.05 -12.97
CA LEU A 649 30.01 -6.62 -12.78
C LEU A 649 29.88 -6.34 -11.29
N TYR A 650 30.65 -5.36 -10.80
CA TYR A 650 30.62 -4.92 -9.42
C TYR A 650 29.85 -3.60 -9.34
N LEU A 651 28.78 -3.60 -8.56
CA LEU A 651 28.02 -2.40 -8.23
C LEU A 651 28.16 -2.13 -6.74
N ARG A 652 28.27 -0.85 -6.38
CA ARG A 652 28.22 -0.41 -4.99
C ARG A 652 27.07 0.56 -4.82
N LEU A 653 26.19 0.26 -3.87
CA LEU A 653 25.01 1.05 -3.56
C LEU A 653 25.12 1.57 -2.14
N ALA A 654 24.67 2.80 -1.91
CA ALA A 654 24.50 3.30 -0.55
C ALA A 654 23.31 2.60 0.12
N GLY A 655 23.42 2.39 1.44
CA GLY A 655 22.42 1.68 2.22
C GLY A 655 22.60 0.17 2.24
N GLY A 656 21.71 -0.51 2.95
CA GLY A 656 21.76 -1.94 3.24
C GLY A 656 21.45 -2.26 4.70
N ARG A 657 21.66 -3.52 5.08
CA ARG A 657 21.45 -4.00 6.46
C ARG A 657 22.71 -4.64 7.02
N VAL A 658 23.20 -4.15 8.16
CA VAL A 658 24.28 -4.78 8.93
C VAL A 658 23.78 -5.08 10.34
N GLY A 659 23.55 -6.36 10.63
CA GLY A 659 22.96 -6.78 11.91
C GLY A 659 21.56 -6.22 12.10
N SER A 660 21.39 -5.40 13.14
CA SER A 660 20.13 -4.73 13.50
C SER A 660 19.94 -3.36 12.85
N VAL A 661 20.99 -2.81 12.22
CA VAL A 661 20.97 -1.47 11.62
C VAL A 661 20.64 -1.57 10.14
N ILE A 662 19.67 -0.76 9.71
CA ILE A 662 19.25 -0.65 8.31
C ILE A 662 19.42 0.81 7.87
N THR A 663 20.08 1.02 6.75
CA THR A 663 20.08 2.30 6.03
C THR A 663 19.33 2.11 4.72
N LYS A 664 18.25 2.86 4.52
CA LYS A 664 17.48 2.86 3.27
C LYS A 664 17.67 4.18 2.54
N VAL A 665 17.79 4.11 1.22
CA VAL A 665 17.83 5.29 0.34
C VAL A 665 16.64 5.21 -0.60
N SER A 666 15.72 6.19 -0.55
CA SER A 666 14.40 6.11 -1.19
C SER A 666 14.44 5.78 -2.70
N GLU A 667 15.45 6.28 -3.41
CA GLU A 667 15.53 6.20 -4.88
C GLU A 667 16.48 5.11 -5.43
N LEU A 668 17.19 4.37 -4.57
CA LEU A 668 18.16 3.36 -5.02
C LEU A 668 17.52 1.97 -5.23
N PRO A 669 17.92 1.22 -6.27
CA PRO A 669 17.43 -0.14 -6.49
C PRO A 669 17.91 -1.11 -5.41
N GLU A 670 17.03 -2.00 -4.97
CA GLU A 670 17.39 -3.15 -4.14
C GLU A 670 17.65 -4.41 -4.98
N PHE A 671 18.59 -5.24 -4.53
CA PHE A 671 18.99 -6.50 -5.19
C PHE A 671 18.84 -7.68 -4.24
N ALA A 672 18.42 -8.82 -4.77
CA ALA A 672 18.39 -10.09 -4.07
C ALA A 672 19.38 -11.08 -4.70
N LYS A 673 20.00 -11.92 -3.87
CA LYS A 673 20.82 -13.04 -4.35
C LYS A 673 19.97 -13.99 -5.20
N ASP A 674 20.58 -14.56 -6.24
CA ASP A 674 19.98 -15.49 -7.20
C ASP A 674 18.91 -14.89 -8.12
N GLN A 675 18.62 -13.59 -7.98
CA GLN A 675 17.78 -12.83 -8.89
C GLN A 675 18.45 -12.67 -10.26
N GLU A 676 17.65 -12.73 -11.33
CA GLU A 676 18.10 -12.34 -12.67
C GLU A 676 17.60 -10.92 -13.00
N VAL A 677 18.44 -10.11 -13.64
CA VAL A 677 18.19 -8.69 -13.88
C VAL A 677 18.61 -8.22 -15.28
N VAL A 678 17.96 -7.18 -15.78
CA VAL A 678 18.46 -6.28 -16.85
C VAL A 678 18.86 -4.96 -16.22
N LEU A 679 20.01 -4.41 -16.60
CA LEU A 679 20.56 -3.19 -16.01
C LEU A 679 20.97 -2.18 -17.09
N TYR A 680 20.60 -0.92 -16.85
CA TYR A 680 21.06 0.27 -17.58
C TYR A 680 22.11 0.98 -16.73
N LEU A 681 23.31 1.11 -17.28
CA LEU A 681 24.50 1.49 -16.53
C LEU A 681 25.18 2.70 -17.17
N GLN A 682 25.63 3.62 -16.33
CA GLN A 682 26.53 4.70 -16.71
C GLN A 682 27.86 4.51 -15.99
N GLU A 683 28.97 4.74 -16.70
CA GLU A 683 30.29 4.75 -16.09
C GLU A 683 30.55 6.14 -15.49
N LYS A 684 30.70 6.20 -14.17
CA LYS A 684 31.10 7.42 -13.46
C LYS A 684 32.61 7.41 -13.18
N PRO A 685 33.34 8.48 -13.54
CA PRO A 685 34.77 8.58 -13.23
C PRO A 685 35.04 8.39 -11.73
N GLY A 686 35.86 7.40 -11.38
CA GLY A 686 36.23 7.09 -9.99
C GLY A 686 35.24 6.21 -9.21
N GLU A 687 34.01 6.04 -9.68
CA GLU A 687 32.97 5.22 -9.04
C GLU A 687 32.68 3.90 -9.80
N GLY A 688 33.06 3.82 -11.08
CA GLY A 688 32.75 2.68 -11.93
C GLY A 688 31.32 2.75 -12.45
N TYR A 689 30.70 1.59 -12.71
CA TYR A 689 29.33 1.55 -13.21
C TYR A 689 28.31 1.81 -12.10
N VAL A 690 27.39 2.74 -12.36
CA VAL A 690 26.21 3.01 -11.53
C VAL A 690 24.93 2.74 -12.33
N VAL A 691 23.86 2.39 -11.63
CA VAL A 691 22.53 2.21 -12.26
C VAL A 691 21.94 3.58 -12.59
N ILE A 692 21.48 3.77 -13.83
CA ILE A 692 20.85 5.02 -14.30
C ILE A 692 19.41 5.08 -13.81
N ALA A 693 18.89 6.29 -13.57
CA ALA A 693 17.50 6.53 -13.17
C ALA A 693 17.09 5.75 -11.90
N GLY A 694 18.05 5.52 -10.99
CA GLY A 694 17.84 4.85 -9.72
C GLY A 694 17.19 3.48 -9.89
N SER A 695 16.07 3.28 -9.23
CA SER A 695 15.28 2.05 -9.26
C SER A 695 14.74 1.66 -10.66
N ARG A 696 14.66 2.59 -11.62
CA ARG A 696 14.20 2.35 -13.01
C ARG A 696 15.26 1.76 -13.94
N GLY A 697 16.54 1.96 -13.67
CA GLY A 697 17.61 1.35 -14.47
C GLY A 697 17.74 -0.14 -14.26
N LYS A 698 16.88 -0.75 -13.44
CA LYS A 698 16.83 -2.17 -13.15
C LYS A 698 15.49 -2.77 -13.57
N PHE A 699 15.56 -3.94 -14.18
CA PHE A 699 14.43 -4.79 -14.46
C PHE A 699 14.72 -6.17 -13.89
N ASP A 700 13.72 -6.82 -13.32
CA ASP A 700 13.81 -8.19 -12.84
C ASP A 700 13.42 -9.15 -13.97
N VAL A 701 13.98 -10.36 -13.94
CA VAL A 701 13.64 -11.42 -14.89
C VAL A 701 12.88 -12.52 -14.14
N LEU A 702 11.59 -12.65 -14.47
CA LEU A 702 10.73 -13.68 -13.92
C LEU A 702 10.95 -14.98 -14.68
N ILE A 703 11.24 -16.04 -13.93
CA ILE A 703 11.40 -17.39 -14.47
C ILE A 703 10.14 -18.19 -14.09
N THR A 704 9.35 -18.58 -15.09
CA THR A 704 8.15 -19.40 -14.85
C THR A 704 8.53 -20.85 -14.58
N ALA A 705 7.60 -21.64 -14.01
CA ALA A 705 7.84 -23.05 -13.68
C ALA A 705 8.28 -23.95 -14.87
N ASN A 706 8.02 -23.50 -16.10
CA ASN A 706 8.43 -24.15 -17.34
C ASN A 706 9.76 -23.59 -17.92
N GLY A 707 10.49 -22.78 -17.16
CA GLY A 707 11.81 -22.22 -17.53
C GLY A 707 11.77 -21.04 -18.49
N LYS A 708 10.60 -20.49 -18.84
CA LYS A 708 10.53 -19.28 -19.68
C LYS A 708 10.87 -18.04 -18.86
N LYS A 709 11.65 -17.15 -19.46
CA LYS A 709 12.12 -15.89 -18.87
C LYS A 709 11.31 -14.72 -19.42
N TYR A 710 10.81 -13.88 -18.53
CA TYR A 710 10.07 -12.66 -18.86
C TYR A 710 10.69 -11.47 -18.16
N VAL A 711 10.75 -10.33 -18.84
CA VAL A 711 11.21 -9.09 -18.21
C VAL A 711 10.02 -8.47 -17.48
N THR A 712 10.23 -8.15 -16.22
CA THR A 712 9.37 -7.26 -15.44
C THR A 712 10.24 -6.12 -14.96
N ALA A 713 9.77 -4.89 -15.05
CA ALA A 713 10.56 -3.83 -14.45
C ALA A 713 10.53 -3.94 -12.92
N SER A 714 11.61 -3.55 -12.24
CA SER A 714 11.64 -3.56 -10.77
C SER A 714 10.81 -2.42 -10.16
N THR A 715 10.36 -1.48 -11.00
CA THR A 715 9.52 -0.35 -10.61
C THR A 715 8.43 -0.07 -11.66
N PRO A 716 7.22 0.36 -11.25
CA PRO A 716 6.14 0.77 -12.16
C PRO A 716 6.58 1.56 -13.37
N GLU A 717 7.47 2.48 -13.13
CA GLU A 717 7.84 3.50 -14.09
C GLU A 717 8.76 3.02 -15.19
N ALA A 718 9.56 2.01 -14.89
CA ALA A 718 10.28 1.28 -15.91
C ALA A 718 9.34 0.31 -16.66
N ARG A 719 8.27 -0.20 -16.02
CA ARG A 719 7.27 -1.08 -16.70
C ARG A 719 6.29 -0.28 -17.57
N ALA A 720 5.94 0.95 -17.21
CA ALA A 720 5.10 1.86 -17.99
C ALA A 720 5.82 2.35 -19.26
N ALA A 721 7.09 2.78 -19.12
CA ALA A 721 7.95 3.10 -20.25
C ALA A 721 8.09 1.91 -21.22
N MET A 722 8.40 0.73 -20.66
CA MET A 722 8.49 -0.51 -21.43
C MET A 722 7.17 -0.84 -22.16
N THR A 723 6.00 -0.62 -21.52
CA THR A 723 4.69 -0.89 -22.12
C THR A 723 4.30 0.12 -23.22
N ASP A 724 4.57 1.42 -23.01
CA ASP A 724 4.30 2.48 -23.98
C ASP A 724 5.14 2.32 -25.25
N THR A 725 6.42 2.04 -25.07
CA THR A 725 7.36 1.70 -26.13
C THR A 725 6.83 0.58 -27.05
N LEU A 726 6.34 -0.51 -26.47
CA LEU A 726 5.88 -1.66 -27.25
C LEU A 726 4.59 -1.36 -28.00
N ARG A 727 3.72 -0.51 -27.45
CA ARG A 727 2.51 -0.05 -28.13
C ARG A 727 2.86 0.80 -29.35
N LYS A 728 3.81 1.73 -29.22
CA LYS A 728 4.34 2.53 -30.35
C LYS A 728 4.91 1.64 -31.46
N LYS A 729 5.56 0.53 -31.11
CA LYS A 729 6.04 -0.46 -32.09
C LYS A 729 4.96 -1.39 -32.65
N ALA A 730 3.99 -1.81 -31.85
CA ALA A 730 2.84 -2.59 -32.32
C ALA A 730 2.02 -1.83 -33.37
N ALA A 731 1.99 -0.50 -33.27
CA ALA A 731 1.39 0.39 -34.28
C ALA A 731 2.25 0.57 -35.54
N ALA A 732 3.56 0.26 -35.51
CA ALA A 732 4.51 0.58 -36.58
C ALA A 732 4.82 -0.57 -37.54
N GLU A 733 4.93 -1.85 -37.12
CA GLU A 733 5.11 -3.01 -38.05
C GLU A 733 4.97 -4.40 -37.35
N ASN A 734 4.15 -5.30 -37.93
CA ASN A 734 4.04 -6.77 -37.71
C ASN A 734 4.18 -7.38 -36.28
N GLN A 735 3.11 -7.28 -35.50
CA GLN A 735 2.39 -8.35 -34.77
C GLN A 735 3.14 -9.61 -34.24
N LYS A 736 4.34 -9.47 -33.67
CA LYS A 736 5.03 -10.59 -32.98
C LYS A 736 5.27 -10.40 -31.48
N LEU A 737 5.32 -9.16 -30.98
CA LEU A 737 5.70 -8.88 -29.59
C LEU A 737 4.53 -8.89 -28.58
N PHE A 738 3.29 -8.75 -29.03
CA PHE A 738 2.12 -8.69 -28.14
C PHE A 738 1.19 -9.87 -28.40
N ARG A 739 1.06 -10.76 -27.40
CA ARG A 739 -0.08 -11.68 -27.29
C ARG A 739 -0.98 -11.13 -26.19
N GLU A 740 -2.15 -10.64 -26.56
CA GLU A 740 -3.16 -10.06 -25.67
C GLU A 740 -3.55 -10.96 -24.48
N GLU A 741 -3.31 -12.28 -24.61
CA GLU A 741 -3.60 -13.28 -23.58
C GLU A 741 -2.52 -13.39 -22.48
N ASP A 742 -1.34 -12.82 -22.67
CA ASP A 742 -0.25 -12.81 -21.70
C ASP A 742 0.55 -11.49 -21.78
N PRO A 743 0.29 -10.49 -20.90
CA PRO A 743 0.88 -9.15 -20.99
C PRO A 743 2.38 -9.09 -20.62
N ARG A 744 3.04 -10.25 -20.49
CA ARG A 744 4.46 -10.36 -20.12
C ARG A 744 5.34 -10.42 -21.37
N ILE A 745 6.41 -9.65 -21.38
CA ILE A 745 7.38 -9.63 -22.49
C ILE A 745 8.42 -10.71 -22.25
N SER A 746 8.69 -11.54 -23.25
CA SER A 746 9.80 -12.48 -23.14
C SER A 746 11.13 -11.72 -23.06
N LEU A 747 12.09 -12.26 -22.30
CA LEU A 747 13.40 -11.62 -22.18
C LEU A 747 14.07 -11.42 -23.55
N ASP A 748 14.00 -12.42 -24.42
CA ASP A 748 14.63 -12.37 -25.73
C ASP A 748 14.04 -11.26 -26.61
N ASP A 749 12.71 -11.11 -26.64
CA ASP A 749 12.03 -10.06 -27.40
C ASP A 749 12.42 -8.66 -26.92
N TYR A 750 12.56 -8.48 -25.60
CA TYR A 750 12.99 -7.21 -25.02
C TYR A 750 14.45 -6.87 -25.38
N LEU A 751 15.35 -7.85 -25.34
CA LEU A 751 16.75 -7.62 -25.70
C LEU A 751 16.91 -7.30 -27.18
N ASP A 752 16.15 -7.95 -28.05
CA ASP A 752 16.13 -7.63 -29.48
C ASP A 752 15.61 -6.22 -29.73
N TYR A 753 14.56 -5.83 -29.03
CA TYR A 753 14.03 -4.47 -29.05
C TYR A 753 15.11 -3.42 -28.72
N LEU A 754 15.85 -3.58 -27.61
CA LEU A 754 16.90 -2.65 -27.22
C LEU A 754 18.07 -2.61 -28.22
N ARG A 755 18.43 -3.76 -28.82
CA ARG A 755 19.46 -3.81 -29.88
C ARG A 755 19.06 -3.01 -31.11
N GLU A 756 17.77 -2.92 -31.43
CA GLU A 756 17.28 -2.11 -32.54
C GLU A 756 17.44 -0.61 -32.28
N ILE A 757 17.15 -0.14 -31.06
CA ILE A 757 17.40 1.26 -30.65
C ILE A 757 18.88 1.59 -30.77
N VAL A 758 19.75 0.73 -30.24
CA VAL A 758 21.20 0.93 -30.30
C VAL A 758 21.70 1.04 -31.75
N LYS A 759 21.10 0.28 -32.68
CA LYS A 759 21.43 0.36 -34.12
C LYS A 759 20.90 1.64 -34.76
N SER A 760 19.68 2.07 -34.46
CA SER A 760 19.10 3.29 -35.05
C SER A 760 19.86 4.55 -34.62
N GLN A 761 20.23 4.65 -33.34
CA GLN A 761 21.00 5.78 -32.81
C GLN A 761 22.41 5.86 -33.42
N LYS A 762 23.05 4.71 -33.71
CA LYS A 762 24.35 4.66 -34.40
C LYS A 762 24.31 5.12 -35.86
N ASN A 763 23.16 5.03 -36.53
CA ASN A 763 23.01 5.46 -37.92
C ASN A 763 22.64 6.95 -38.04
N THR A 764 22.30 7.60 -36.93
CA THR A 764 21.85 9.01 -36.89
C THR A 764 22.95 9.95 -36.39
N LYS A 765 23.99 9.42 -35.73
CA LYS A 765 25.24 10.11 -35.38
C LYS A 765 26.29 9.86 -36.45
#